data_AF-A0A359MPV0-F1
#
_entry.id   AF-A0A359MPV0-F1
#
_cell.length_a   1.000
_cell.length_b   1.000
_cell.length_c   1.000
_cell.angle_alpha   90.00
_cell.angle_beta   90.00
_cell.angle_gamma   90.00
#
_symmetry.space_group_name_H-M   'P 1'
#
loop_
_entity.id
_entity.type
_entity.pdbx_description
1 polymer ?
#
loop_
_entity_poly.entity_id
_entity_poly.type
_entity_poly.pdbx_seq_one_letter_code
_entity_poly.pdbx_strand_id
1 'polypeptide(L)'
;MKEKMERFSKGDFDYELPFLYLSEESIEITVESGKIHEGSFIISNSTQKPMKGIVSSSHRLLTLKETAFFGAENKIFYQFNAGCLKNGDTVQGEINIISDCGEQRMSFVVHVEAPYYMTSLGKIKDLFQFTNLARMDWSEAKKIFRSEGFERTFLQSDENYKRIYRSLLKSISTSQALEEFLIAIHKKTRIRLHVDKERLEYLVTEDSFMDKLTLTKDQWGYVEIKVSTDADFIQFEQKYIWGDFFLGNTYPISFLLDPKKMRYGNNYGHIWIKTVHQIIEIPVTCRRHRETERQISPEKRSLQVQSALQRNYLKFRLNQIDLAKYLEESHRLLQQLPETADSRIKEFLQIHLAIITDRNSEAEQLLGRLAAGASELKEQSVIWYCAYLYLKALHEREEESTRKAADSIREFYEHGYYHWQMLWFLLYIDRRYEDNRGLKLMDMKEQFTAGNRSPVLYYEAACIYNAEPYLLRELTAYEIQVLNFSIKNKLVTKEVAQQYAYLANRKKHFHPIIFRGLVLLYEVFPITEILTVICCMLIKGIKKAGKYHKWFRLGVEAQLPITELYEYFMYSHEENAEEQLPQSVLLYFIYNSSLSDNKRAYLYAYVIKNRHKNESIFRTYYKKMELFTAKQLEAHNINRSLAVLYREFYGNGAVSAEAAAHLPYVIYRQEFICNNPSIVGIVVTHEELELEENIPLTDGRAWVDIFSKTARIFPVDTFGNRYTVSMDYTIQPLMKPEDYEEICINYSNHPKLLIHLFDRCQRDHIFNERATALRKKVLSIDGINRLYYYDCLEALVDYYYEYYNDELLEYYLSLIAINEVRPEKRLKLLEYMVKRCFYEKVLDALEIFGYEELSVNLLVKFCSGWLSASGGERKQELMVHLCYYVFNRNKYDEAILKYLVRYFFGPTKEMFRIWKAAKGFEVDTHMLEERLLVQMLYTEGYVQDSFLIFKEYYKNVTNRTLVRAFLSFYAYKYLIHDWVINTELFPIMRREINYEENDLC
;
A
#
# COMPACT_ATOMS: atom_id res chain seq x y z
N MET A 1 30.64 -19.92 -59.74
CA MET A 1 29.90 -19.53 -60.96
C MET A 1 30.83 -19.19 -62.12
N LYS A 2 31.56 -18.05 -62.09
CA LYS A 2 32.45 -17.64 -63.20
C LYS A 2 33.48 -18.70 -63.65
N GLU A 3 34.16 -19.32 -62.69
CA GLU A 3 35.15 -20.38 -62.95
C GLU A 3 34.57 -21.57 -63.74
N LYS A 4 33.37 -22.05 -63.38
CA LYS A 4 32.68 -23.16 -64.09
C LYS A 4 32.21 -22.74 -65.48
N MET A 5 31.72 -21.51 -65.63
CA MET A 5 31.37 -20.92 -66.94
C MET A 5 32.60 -20.84 -67.86
N GLU A 6 33.76 -20.42 -67.35
CA GLU A 6 35.00 -20.38 -68.12
C GLU A 6 35.49 -21.78 -68.52
N ARG A 7 35.42 -22.77 -67.62
CA ARG A 7 35.72 -24.19 -67.95
C ARG A 7 34.84 -24.68 -69.10
N PHE A 8 33.54 -24.46 -69.03
CA PHE A 8 32.60 -24.86 -70.08
C PHE A 8 32.86 -24.16 -71.41
N SER A 9 33.22 -22.87 -71.38
CA SER A 9 33.60 -22.15 -72.61
C SER A 9 34.82 -22.78 -73.27
N LYS A 10 35.77 -23.34 -72.51
CA LYS A 10 36.96 -24.03 -73.02
C LYS A 10 36.70 -25.49 -73.42
N GLY A 11 35.49 -25.99 -73.22
CA GLY A 11 35.11 -27.38 -73.51
C GLY A 11 35.54 -28.40 -72.43
N ASP A 12 35.86 -27.95 -71.22
CA ASP A 12 36.22 -28.80 -70.08
C ASP A 12 34.95 -29.15 -69.28
N PHE A 13 34.55 -30.43 -69.33
CA PHE A 13 33.32 -30.94 -68.73
C PHE A 13 33.59 -32.16 -67.84
N ASP A 14 32.87 -32.23 -66.72
CA ASP A 14 32.87 -33.39 -65.84
C ASP A 14 31.84 -34.43 -66.37
N TYR A 15 32.25 -35.71 -66.49
CA TYR A 15 31.42 -36.76 -67.11
C TYR A 15 30.17 -37.10 -66.29
N GLU A 16 30.30 -37.25 -64.97
CA GLU A 16 29.20 -37.48 -64.04
C GLU A 16 29.23 -36.40 -62.95
N LEU A 17 28.09 -35.75 -62.74
CA LEU A 17 27.93 -34.75 -61.70
C LEU A 17 27.64 -35.45 -60.36
N PRO A 18 28.34 -35.11 -59.26
CA PRO A 18 28.00 -35.61 -57.93
C PRO A 18 26.59 -35.20 -57.52
N PHE A 19 25.88 -36.05 -56.77
CA PHE A 19 24.59 -35.73 -56.18
C PHE A 19 24.78 -35.07 -54.82
N LEU A 20 23.93 -34.07 -54.50
CA LEU A 20 23.90 -33.44 -53.19
C LEU A 20 23.20 -34.33 -52.16
N TYR A 21 23.80 -34.46 -50.99
CA TYR A 21 23.23 -35.10 -49.81
C TYR A 21 23.10 -34.08 -48.69
N LEU A 22 21.93 -34.07 -48.05
CA LEU A 22 21.64 -33.28 -46.87
C LEU A 22 21.54 -34.21 -45.67
N SER A 23 22.03 -33.78 -44.50
CA SER A 23 21.87 -34.55 -43.26
C SER A 23 20.41 -34.69 -42.83
N GLU A 24 19.54 -33.77 -43.24
CA GLU A 24 18.13 -33.69 -42.90
C GLU A 24 17.32 -33.35 -44.16
N GLU A 25 16.17 -34.00 -44.36
CA GLU A 25 15.27 -33.72 -45.50
C GLU A 25 14.39 -32.49 -45.26
N SER A 26 14.06 -32.21 -44.00
CA SER A 26 13.27 -31.06 -43.57
C SER A 26 13.61 -30.67 -42.13
N ILE A 27 13.56 -29.39 -41.82
CA ILE A 27 13.78 -28.86 -40.46
C ILE A 27 12.42 -28.64 -39.80
N GLU A 28 12.09 -29.41 -38.78
CA GLU A 28 10.91 -29.16 -37.93
C GLU A 28 11.37 -28.80 -36.51
N ILE A 29 11.10 -27.56 -36.11
CA ILE A 29 11.54 -27.04 -34.81
C ILE A 29 10.40 -26.39 -34.04
N THR A 30 10.45 -26.51 -32.72
CA THR A 30 9.54 -25.81 -31.81
C THR A 30 10.31 -24.74 -31.06
N VAL A 31 9.86 -23.48 -31.17
CA VAL A 31 10.55 -22.31 -30.62
C VAL A 31 9.63 -21.57 -29.67
N GLU A 32 10.19 -21.13 -28.54
CA GLU A 32 9.47 -20.28 -27.60
C GLU A 32 9.29 -18.86 -28.17
N SER A 33 8.07 -18.32 -28.08
CA SER A 33 7.78 -16.93 -28.46
C SER A 33 8.75 -15.96 -27.79
N GLY A 34 9.35 -15.06 -28.55
CA GLY A 34 10.32 -14.09 -28.06
C GLY A 34 11.78 -14.57 -27.99
N LYS A 35 12.07 -15.85 -28.32
CA LYS A 35 13.43 -16.40 -28.30
C LYS A 35 14.00 -16.61 -29.70
N ILE A 36 15.32 -16.78 -29.72
CA ILE A 36 16.09 -17.13 -30.90
C ILE A 36 16.50 -18.59 -30.76
N HIS A 37 16.28 -19.36 -31.82
CA HIS A 37 16.75 -20.74 -31.93
C HIS A 37 17.93 -20.81 -32.91
N GLU A 38 18.99 -21.53 -32.55
CA GLU A 38 20.12 -21.80 -33.43
C GLU A 38 20.19 -23.29 -33.73
N GLY A 39 20.42 -23.63 -34.99
CA GLY A 39 20.59 -25.00 -35.44
C GLY A 39 21.63 -25.10 -36.55
N SER A 40 21.88 -26.32 -37.01
CA SER A 40 22.80 -26.56 -38.12
C SER A 40 22.45 -27.83 -38.88
N PHE A 41 22.70 -27.82 -40.18
CA PHE A 41 22.60 -29.00 -41.05
C PHE A 41 23.89 -29.14 -41.87
N ILE A 42 24.12 -30.32 -42.42
CA ILE A 42 25.34 -30.64 -43.18
C ILE A 42 24.97 -30.86 -44.66
N ILE A 43 25.77 -30.27 -45.54
CA ILE A 43 25.72 -30.45 -46.99
C ILE A 43 26.96 -31.23 -47.42
N SER A 44 26.77 -32.40 -48.02
CA SER A 44 27.83 -33.24 -48.60
C SER A 44 27.45 -33.67 -50.02
N ASN A 45 28.37 -34.30 -50.76
CA ASN A 45 28.08 -34.86 -52.08
C ASN A 45 28.46 -36.34 -52.17
N SER A 46 27.92 -37.03 -53.18
CA SER A 46 28.09 -38.48 -53.36
C SER A 46 29.52 -38.95 -53.60
N THR A 47 30.45 -38.04 -53.92
CA THR A 47 31.84 -38.37 -54.28
C THR A 47 32.87 -37.84 -53.28
N GLN A 48 32.44 -37.21 -52.18
CA GLN A 48 33.27 -36.51 -51.19
C GLN A 48 34.28 -35.51 -51.80
N LYS A 49 33.99 -34.97 -52.98
CA LYS A 49 34.81 -33.93 -53.61
C LYS A 49 34.44 -32.55 -53.07
N PRO A 50 35.39 -31.59 -53.02
CA PRO A 50 35.04 -30.22 -52.65
C PRO A 50 34.04 -29.63 -53.63
N MET A 51 32.96 -29.06 -53.10
CA MET A 51 31.93 -28.35 -53.86
C MET A 51 31.83 -26.89 -53.42
N LYS A 52 31.28 -26.04 -54.29
CA LYS A 52 31.04 -24.62 -54.03
C LYS A 52 29.55 -24.34 -54.15
N GLY A 53 28.99 -23.59 -53.21
CA GLY A 53 27.58 -23.22 -53.33
C GLY A 53 27.18 -22.01 -52.50
N ILE A 54 25.93 -21.62 -52.71
CA ILE A 54 25.25 -20.51 -52.05
C ILE A 54 24.00 -21.06 -51.39
N VAL A 55 23.70 -20.59 -50.18
CA VAL A 55 22.49 -20.93 -49.44
C VAL A 55 21.69 -19.66 -49.18
N SER A 56 20.37 -19.74 -49.35
CA SER A 56 19.46 -18.63 -49.09
C SER A 56 18.16 -19.12 -48.45
N SER A 57 17.54 -18.29 -47.61
CA SER A 57 16.25 -18.57 -46.99
C SER A 57 15.12 -17.89 -47.75
N SER A 58 13.97 -18.54 -47.84
CA SER A 58 12.75 -17.95 -48.40
C SER A 58 12.00 -17.06 -47.41
N HIS A 59 12.37 -17.06 -46.12
CA HIS A 59 11.67 -16.32 -45.05
C HIS A 59 12.61 -15.42 -44.26
N ARG A 60 12.18 -14.18 -43.96
CA ARG A 60 12.98 -13.17 -43.24
C ARG A 60 13.39 -13.56 -41.81
N LEU A 61 12.65 -14.49 -41.20
CA LEU A 61 12.82 -14.87 -39.79
C LEU A 61 13.88 -15.96 -39.59
N LEU A 62 14.31 -16.61 -40.68
CA LEU A 62 15.40 -17.59 -40.68
C LEU A 62 16.59 -16.98 -41.40
N THR A 63 17.63 -16.65 -40.63
CA THR A 63 18.90 -16.13 -41.13
C THR A 63 19.96 -17.23 -41.15
N LEU A 64 20.85 -17.17 -42.14
CA LEU A 64 21.95 -18.11 -42.29
C LEU A 64 23.25 -17.38 -41.94
N LYS A 65 24.09 -17.97 -41.08
CA LYS A 65 25.37 -17.34 -40.69
C LYS A 65 26.34 -17.26 -41.87
N GLU A 66 26.30 -18.27 -42.73
CA GLU A 66 27.11 -18.36 -43.95
C GLU A 66 26.18 -18.50 -45.16
N THR A 67 26.27 -17.55 -46.10
CA THR A 67 25.49 -17.58 -47.35
C THR A 67 26.23 -18.26 -48.49
N ALA A 68 27.52 -18.57 -48.32
CA ALA A 68 28.34 -19.28 -49.29
C ALA A 68 29.22 -20.31 -48.57
N PHE A 69 29.42 -21.47 -49.21
CA PHE A 69 30.20 -22.57 -48.64
C PHE A 69 31.19 -23.15 -49.66
N PHE A 70 32.28 -23.72 -49.13
CA PHE A 70 33.29 -24.42 -49.91
C PHE A 70 33.92 -25.55 -49.09
N GLY A 71 33.85 -26.77 -49.61
CA GLY A 71 34.38 -27.95 -48.93
C GLY A 71 33.71 -29.23 -49.40
N ALA A 72 34.24 -30.39 -49.00
CA ALA A 72 33.63 -31.69 -49.29
C ALA A 72 32.41 -31.96 -48.39
N GLU A 73 32.48 -31.49 -47.14
CA GLU A 73 31.42 -31.53 -46.15
C GLU A 73 31.31 -30.15 -45.50
N ASN A 74 30.13 -29.54 -45.57
CA ASN A 74 29.92 -28.16 -45.14
C ASN A 74 28.80 -28.10 -44.11
N LYS A 75 29.11 -27.59 -42.91
CA LYS A 75 28.13 -27.42 -41.84
C LYS A 75 27.58 -26.00 -41.87
N ILE A 76 26.30 -25.87 -42.21
CA ILE A 76 25.62 -24.57 -42.32
C ILE A 76 24.85 -24.31 -41.04
N PHE A 77 25.10 -23.14 -40.42
CA PHE A 77 24.39 -22.71 -39.22
C PHE A 77 23.25 -21.76 -39.59
N TYR A 78 22.08 -22.01 -39.03
CA TYR A 78 20.90 -21.17 -39.17
C TYR A 78 20.42 -20.64 -37.82
N GLN A 79 19.76 -19.50 -37.85
CA GLN A 79 19.20 -18.83 -36.70
C GLN A 79 17.75 -18.44 -37.02
N PHE A 80 16.80 -18.92 -36.22
CA PHE A 80 15.40 -18.54 -36.32
C PHE A 80 15.02 -17.54 -35.22
N ASN A 81 14.46 -16.40 -35.61
CA ASN A 81 14.05 -15.35 -34.68
C ASN A 81 12.53 -15.38 -34.47
N ALA A 82 12.08 -15.87 -33.31
CA ALA A 82 10.66 -15.87 -32.91
C ALA A 82 10.26 -14.60 -32.13
N GLY A 83 11.04 -13.52 -32.21
CA GLY A 83 10.88 -12.30 -31.41
C GLY A 83 9.51 -11.63 -31.51
N CYS A 84 8.88 -11.66 -32.69
CA CYS A 84 7.60 -11.00 -32.96
C CYS A 84 6.44 -11.99 -33.19
N LEU A 85 6.67 -13.29 -33.02
CA LEU A 85 5.66 -14.31 -33.26
C LEU A 85 4.87 -14.60 -31.97
N LYS A 86 3.57 -14.81 -32.13
CA LYS A 86 2.63 -15.12 -31.05
C LYS A 86 2.55 -16.64 -30.85
N ASN A 87 2.11 -17.05 -29.67
CA ASN A 87 1.86 -18.46 -29.39
C ASN A 87 0.80 -19.03 -30.37
N GLY A 88 1.09 -20.19 -30.95
CA GLY A 88 0.25 -20.85 -31.95
C GLY A 88 0.55 -20.45 -33.39
N ASP A 89 1.47 -19.51 -33.63
CA ASP A 89 1.92 -19.20 -34.98
C ASP A 89 2.74 -20.36 -35.56
N THR A 90 2.47 -20.70 -36.82
CA THR A 90 3.27 -21.67 -37.59
C THR A 90 3.90 -20.94 -38.76
N VAL A 91 5.24 -20.97 -38.83
CA VAL A 91 5.99 -20.38 -39.95
C VAL A 91 6.50 -21.49 -40.84
N GLN A 92 6.23 -21.39 -42.12
CA GLN A 92 6.69 -22.33 -43.14
C GLN A 92 7.56 -21.61 -44.16
N GLY A 93 8.64 -22.25 -44.58
CA GLY A 93 9.54 -21.73 -45.60
C GLY A 93 10.45 -22.80 -46.18
N GLU A 94 11.37 -22.36 -47.03
CA GLU A 94 12.32 -23.19 -47.75
C GLU A 94 13.72 -22.58 -47.65
N ILE A 95 14.73 -23.43 -47.44
CA ILE A 95 16.14 -23.10 -47.60
C ILE A 95 16.56 -23.60 -48.99
N ASN A 96 17.01 -22.68 -49.82
CA ASN A 96 17.44 -22.94 -51.19
C ASN A 96 18.95 -23.08 -51.25
N ILE A 97 19.41 -24.20 -51.82
CA ILE A 97 20.83 -24.56 -51.94
C ILE A 97 21.16 -24.58 -53.44
N ILE A 98 22.08 -23.73 -53.85
CA ILE A 98 22.53 -23.57 -55.24
C ILE A 98 24.03 -23.88 -55.28
N SER A 99 24.43 -25.05 -55.79
CA SER A 99 25.83 -25.48 -55.85
C SER A 99 26.26 -25.83 -57.27
N ASP A 100 27.56 -26.05 -57.44
CA ASP A 100 28.12 -26.63 -58.67
C ASP A 100 27.78 -28.11 -58.87
N CYS A 101 27.13 -28.75 -57.89
CA CYS A 101 26.62 -30.12 -57.93
C CYS A 101 25.08 -30.20 -58.04
N GLY A 102 24.39 -29.07 -58.26
CA GLY A 102 22.93 -29.05 -58.45
C GLY A 102 22.21 -28.01 -57.60
N GLU A 103 20.88 -28.03 -57.69
CA GLU A 103 19.97 -27.17 -56.92
C GLU A 103 19.03 -28.05 -56.09
N GLN A 104 18.93 -27.77 -54.79
CA GLN A 104 18.04 -28.49 -53.87
C GLN A 104 17.31 -27.52 -52.95
N ARG A 105 16.10 -27.91 -52.51
CA ARG A 105 15.30 -27.16 -51.56
C ARG A 105 15.05 -28.01 -50.33
N MET A 106 15.23 -27.42 -49.17
CA MET A 106 14.95 -28.04 -47.87
C MET A 106 13.83 -27.26 -47.20
N SER A 107 12.71 -27.91 -46.93
CA SER A 107 11.58 -27.28 -46.25
C SER A 107 11.85 -27.11 -44.76
N PHE A 108 11.31 -26.07 -44.16
CA PHE A 108 11.30 -25.92 -42.71
C PHE A 108 9.92 -25.50 -42.19
N VAL A 109 9.57 -26.03 -41.03
CA VAL A 109 8.35 -25.71 -40.28
C VAL A 109 8.75 -25.35 -38.87
N VAL A 110 8.35 -24.15 -38.42
CA VAL A 110 8.57 -23.69 -37.06
C VAL A 110 7.24 -23.53 -36.35
N HIS A 111 7.07 -24.23 -35.24
CA HIS A 111 5.92 -24.10 -34.35
C HIS A 111 6.28 -23.20 -33.18
N VAL A 112 5.52 -22.13 -32.96
CA VAL A 112 5.77 -21.20 -31.86
C VAL A 112 4.93 -21.57 -30.65
N GLU A 113 5.60 -21.91 -29.55
CA GLU A 113 4.97 -22.20 -28.26
C GLU A 113 4.99 -20.98 -27.34
N ALA A 114 4.03 -20.93 -26.42
CA ALA A 114 4.01 -19.94 -25.35
C ALA A 114 5.28 -20.03 -24.49
N PRO A 115 5.77 -18.89 -23.97
CA PRO A 115 6.80 -18.90 -22.94
C PRO A 115 6.44 -19.81 -21.78
N TYR A 116 7.42 -20.53 -21.26
CA TYR A 116 7.20 -21.45 -20.14
C TYR A 116 8.38 -21.48 -19.20
N TYR A 117 8.12 -21.90 -17.96
CA TYR A 117 9.14 -22.23 -16.99
C TYR A 117 9.24 -23.75 -16.82
N MET A 118 10.47 -24.26 -16.82
CA MET A 118 10.74 -25.61 -16.32
C MET A 118 10.84 -25.55 -14.81
N THR A 119 9.99 -26.32 -14.13
CA THR A 119 9.90 -26.35 -12.67
C THR A 119 9.97 -27.79 -12.16
N SER A 120 10.02 -27.96 -10.85
CA SER A 120 9.86 -29.28 -10.20
C SER A 120 8.59 -30.04 -10.61
N LEU A 121 7.53 -29.32 -11.00
CA LEU A 121 6.25 -29.88 -11.48
C LEU A 121 6.19 -30.05 -13.01
N GLY A 122 7.28 -29.78 -13.73
CA GLY A 122 7.34 -29.80 -15.19
C GLY A 122 7.16 -28.42 -15.83
N LYS A 123 6.64 -28.41 -17.07
CA LYS A 123 6.41 -27.17 -17.85
C LYS A 123 5.20 -26.40 -17.32
N ILE A 124 5.42 -25.17 -16.87
CA ILE A 124 4.37 -24.26 -16.41
C ILE A 124 4.25 -23.08 -17.38
N LYS A 125 3.04 -22.84 -17.88
CA LYS A 125 2.72 -21.83 -18.90
C LYS A 125 1.59 -20.87 -18.54
N ASP A 126 0.85 -21.12 -17.46
CA ASP A 126 -0.29 -20.28 -17.07
C ASP A 126 -0.35 -19.99 -15.56
N LEU A 127 -1.18 -18.99 -15.20
CA LEU A 127 -1.35 -18.55 -13.81
C LEU A 127 -1.95 -19.64 -12.90
N PHE A 128 -2.73 -20.57 -13.44
CA PHE A 128 -3.33 -21.64 -12.64
C PHE A 128 -2.27 -22.67 -12.23
N GLN A 129 -1.43 -23.09 -13.19
CA GLN A 129 -0.28 -23.95 -12.95
C GLN A 129 0.73 -23.27 -12.02
N PHE A 130 0.98 -21.97 -12.18
CA PHE A 130 1.82 -21.20 -11.26
C PHE A 130 1.24 -21.15 -9.83
N THR A 131 -0.08 -21.02 -9.70
CA THR A 131 -0.75 -21.07 -8.38
C THR A 131 -0.56 -22.44 -7.72
N ASN A 132 -0.62 -23.52 -8.49
CA ASN A 132 -0.37 -24.88 -7.97
C ASN A 132 1.11 -25.06 -7.56
N LEU A 133 2.05 -24.50 -8.32
CA LEU A 133 3.45 -24.45 -7.91
C LEU A 133 3.61 -23.71 -6.58
N ALA A 134 3.03 -22.52 -6.45
CA ALA A 134 3.10 -21.75 -5.21
C ALA A 134 2.53 -22.52 -4.00
N ARG A 135 1.52 -23.37 -4.21
CA ARG A 135 0.95 -24.22 -3.17
C ARG A 135 1.88 -25.36 -2.74
N MET A 136 2.63 -25.94 -3.68
CA MET A 136 3.50 -27.10 -3.43
C MET A 136 4.92 -26.69 -3.02
N ASP A 137 5.50 -25.70 -3.70
CA ASP A 137 6.82 -25.12 -3.43
C ASP A 137 6.77 -23.58 -3.54
N TRP A 138 6.57 -22.94 -2.39
CA TRP A 138 6.54 -21.49 -2.28
C TRP A 138 7.89 -20.84 -2.62
N SER A 139 9.00 -21.53 -2.34
CA SER A 139 10.34 -20.99 -2.55
C SER A 139 10.71 -20.94 -4.03
N GLU A 140 10.34 -21.97 -4.80
CA GLU A 140 10.48 -21.99 -6.25
C GLU A 140 9.57 -20.94 -6.91
N ALA A 141 8.30 -20.87 -6.50
CA ALA A 141 7.36 -19.87 -7.01
C ALA A 141 7.82 -18.43 -6.75
N LYS A 142 8.41 -18.14 -5.58
CA LYS A 142 8.98 -16.83 -5.25
C LYS A 142 10.12 -16.44 -6.19
N LYS A 143 10.99 -17.38 -6.57
CA LYS A 143 12.09 -17.12 -7.52
C LYS A 143 11.55 -16.78 -8.91
N ILE A 144 10.56 -17.55 -9.39
CA ILE A 144 9.90 -17.30 -10.67
C ILE A 144 9.16 -15.96 -10.66
N PHE A 145 8.45 -15.65 -9.57
CA PHE A 145 7.72 -14.38 -9.41
C PHE A 145 8.62 -13.15 -9.53
N ARG A 146 9.87 -13.22 -9.09
CA ARG A 146 10.83 -12.10 -9.19
C ARG A 146 11.60 -12.07 -10.52
N SER A 147 11.46 -13.07 -11.36
CA SER A 147 12.19 -13.15 -12.63
C SER A 147 11.61 -12.21 -13.69
N GLU A 148 12.46 -11.65 -14.55
CA GLU A 148 12.05 -10.71 -15.61
C GLU A 148 11.08 -11.33 -16.63
N GLY A 149 11.11 -12.66 -16.78
CA GLY A 149 10.21 -13.40 -17.67
C GLY A 149 8.79 -13.61 -17.12
N PHE A 150 8.52 -13.34 -15.83
CA PHE A 150 7.21 -13.63 -15.24
C PHE A 150 6.08 -12.89 -15.96
N GLU A 151 6.28 -11.59 -16.22
CA GLU A 151 5.31 -10.76 -16.92
C GLU A 151 5.05 -11.27 -18.34
N ARG A 152 6.12 -11.69 -19.04
CA ARG A 152 6.06 -12.20 -20.41
C ARG A 152 5.41 -13.57 -20.50
N THR A 153 5.53 -14.40 -19.48
CA THR A 153 5.00 -15.77 -19.47
C THR A 153 3.55 -15.81 -18.99
N PHE A 154 3.24 -15.17 -17.86
CA PHE A 154 1.96 -15.35 -17.18
C PHE A 154 0.95 -14.22 -17.39
N LEU A 155 1.43 -13.01 -17.73
CA LEU A 155 0.59 -11.79 -17.73
C LEU A 155 0.37 -11.21 -19.13
N GLN A 156 0.53 -11.99 -20.20
CA GLN A 156 0.52 -11.48 -21.58
C GLN A 156 -0.73 -10.67 -21.94
N SER A 157 -1.90 -11.10 -21.47
CA SER A 157 -3.22 -10.59 -21.89
C SER A 157 -3.86 -9.56 -20.96
N ASP A 158 -3.44 -9.44 -19.69
CA ASP A 158 -4.11 -8.57 -18.71
C ASP A 158 -3.18 -7.48 -18.16
N GLU A 159 -3.29 -6.28 -18.75
CA GLU A 159 -2.57 -5.08 -18.31
C GLU A 159 -2.88 -4.68 -16.85
N ASN A 160 -4.07 -5.02 -16.33
CA ASN A 160 -4.37 -4.75 -14.92
C ASN A 160 -3.46 -5.59 -14.01
N TYR A 161 -3.29 -6.86 -14.33
CA TYR A 161 -2.44 -7.75 -13.54
C TYR A 161 -0.96 -7.37 -13.64
N LYS A 162 -0.49 -6.91 -14.81
CA LYS A 162 0.88 -6.38 -14.96
C LYS A 162 1.15 -5.22 -14.02
N ARG A 163 0.19 -4.30 -13.85
CA ARG A 163 0.35 -3.13 -12.95
C ARG A 163 0.32 -3.51 -11.49
N ILE A 164 -0.62 -4.36 -11.10
CA ILE A 164 -0.67 -4.90 -9.73
C ILE A 164 0.66 -5.59 -9.43
N TYR A 165 1.15 -6.43 -10.34
CA TYR A 165 2.45 -7.09 -10.23
C TYR A 165 3.62 -6.11 -10.08
N ARG A 166 3.76 -5.12 -10.99
CA ARG A 166 4.84 -4.11 -10.96
C ARG A 166 4.82 -3.28 -9.68
N SER A 167 3.65 -2.91 -9.17
CA SER A 167 3.52 -2.20 -7.90
C SER A 167 3.90 -3.11 -6.73
N LEU A 168 3.35 -4.33 -6.66
CA LEU A 168 3.61 -5.28 -5.57
C LEU A 168 5.08 -5.71 -5.51
N LEU A 169 5.78 -5.83 -6.64
CA LEU A 169 7.22 -6.11 -6.70
C LEU A 169 8.08 -5.06 -5.98
N LYS A 170 7.60 -3.82 -5.82
CA LYS A 170 8.27 -2.76 -5.06
C LYS A 170 8.12 -2.92 -3.54
N SER A 171 7.37 -3.93 -3.07
CA SER A 171 7.30 -4.29 -1.65
C SER A 171 8.63 -4.84 -1.17
N ILE A 172 8.96 -4.61 0.11
CA ILE A 172 10.19 -5.15 0.71
C ILE A 172 10.15 -6.68 0.76
N SER A 173 9.02 -7.27 1.18
CA SER A 173 8.85 -8.72 1.19
C SER A 173 8.26 -9.24 -0.12
N THR A 174 9.07 -9.96 -0.91
CA THR A 174 8.58 -10.64 -2.12
C THR A 174 7.56 -11.74 -1.79
N SER A 175 7.64 -12.37 -0.61
CA SER A 175 6.65 -13.36 -0.19
C SER A 175 5.29 -12.71 0.08
N GLN A 176 5.28 -11.54 0.73
CA GLN A 176 4.05 -10.77 0.91
C GLN A 176 3.47 -10.29 -0.42
N ALA A 177 4.33 -9.82 -1.33
CA ALA A 177 3.92 -9.41 -2.67
C ALA A 177 3.28 -10.56 -3.47
N LEU A 178 3.84 -11.77 -3.39
CA LEU A 178 3.30 -12.97 -4.05
C LEU A 178 1.96 -13.38 -3.45
N GLU A 179 1.84 -13.40 -2.12
CA GLU A 179 0.58 -13.68 -1.42
C GLU A 179 -0.51 -12.69 -1.84
N GLU A 180 -0.20 -11.39 -1.80
CA GLU A 180 -1.12 -10.33 -2.19
C GLU A 180 -1.49 -10.41 -3.68
N PHE A 181 -0.54 -10.74 -4.54
CA PHE A 181 -0.79 -10.90 -5.98
C PHE A 181 -1.80 -12.02 -6.24
N LEU A 182 -1.62 -13.19 -5.63
CA LEU A 182 -2.55 -14.33 -5.78
C LEU A 182 -3.96 -14.02 -5.27
N ILE A 183 -4.08 -13.18 -4.23
CA ILE A 183 -5.36 -12.69 -3.71
C ILE A 183 -6.00 -11.70 -4.71
N ALA A 184 -5.22 -10.74 -5.22
CA ALA A 184 -5.67 -9.72 -6.14
C ALA A 184 -6.21 -10.28 -7.46
N ILE A 185 -5.61 -11.36 -7.98
CA ILE A 185 -6.07 -12.06 -9.19
C ILE A 185 -7.14 -13.12 -8.93
N HIS A 186 -7.71 -13.16 -7.72
CA HIS A 186 -8.76 -14.09 -7.29
C HIS A 186 -8.40 -15.59 -7.41
N LYS A 187 -7.11 -15.94 -7.44
CA LYS A 187 -6.65 -17.33 -7.43
C LYS A 187 -6.51 -17.89 -6.02
N LYS A 188 -6.60 -17.02 -5.01
CA LYS A 188 -6.45 -17.35 -3.61
C LYS A 188 -7.31 -16.44 -2.73
N THR A 189 -7.79 -16.99 -1.61
CA THR A 189 -8.45 -16.21 -0.55
C THR A 189 -7.46 -15.87 0.56
N ARG A 190 -7.72 -14.74 1.23
CA ARG A 190 -6.96 -14.28 2.40
C ARG A 190 -7.00 -15.33 3.51
N ILE A 191 -5.85 -15.49 4.16
CA ILE A 191 -5.68 -16.37 5.33
C ILE A 191 -6.36 -15.77 6.56
N ARG A 192 -7.10 -16.59 7.29
CA ARG A 192 -7.62 -16.30 8.64
C ARG A 192 -7.01 -17.25 9.66
N LEU A 193 -6.70 -16.69 10.82
CA LEU A 193 -6.14 -17.43 11.93
C LEU A 193 -7.22 -17.68 12.99
N HIS A 194 -7.19 -18.87 13.56
CA HIS A 194 -8.09 -19.32 14.62
C HIS A 194 -7.27 -19.87 15.78
N VAL A 195 -7.73 -19.64 16.99
CA VAL A 195 -7.11 -20.17 18.21
C VAL A 195 -8.07 -21.14 18.89
N ASP A 196 -7.52 -22.18 19.52
CA ASP A 196 -8.29 -23.20 20.22
C ASP A 196 -8.93 -22.69 21.52
N LYS A 197 -8.31 -21.69 22.16
CA LYS A 197 -8.77 -21.11 23.44
C LYS A 197 -8.90 -19.58 23.33
N GLU A 198 -10.09 -19.05 23.63
CA GLU A 198 -10.35 -17.60 23.65
C GLU A 198 -9.93 -16.92 24.97
N ARG A 199 -9.85 -17.69 26.07
CA ARG A 199 -9.43 -17.22 27.39
C ARG A 199 -8.61 -18.28 28.10
N LEU A 200 -7.64 -17.86 28.90
CA LEU A 200 -6.78 -18.75 29.68
C LEU A 200 -6.89 -18.42 31.16
N GLU A 201 -7.20 -19.42 31.98
CA GLU A 201 -7.31 -19.29 33.43
C GLU A 201 -6.44 -20.34 34.12
N TYR A 202 -5.53 -19.88 34.99
CA TYR A 202 -4.57 -20.76 35.67
C TYR A 202 -4.58 -20.56 37.19
N LEU A 203 -4.49 -21.67 37.91
CA LEU A 203 -4.14 -21.70 39.34
C LEU A 203 -2.66 -22.03 39.44
N VAL A 204 -1.86 -21.09 39.94
CA VAL A 204 -0.40 -21.13 39.85
C VAL A 204 0.22 -21.32 41.23
N THR A 205 1.07 -22.35 41.38
CA THR A 205 1.90 -22.65 42.56
C THR A 205 3.29 -22.00 42.43
N GLU A 206 4.27 -22.35 43.29
CA GLU A 206 5.61 -21.73 43.29
C GLU A 206 6.44 -22.03 42.03
N ASP A 207 6.13 -23.11 41.32
CA ASP A 207 6.90 -23.57 40.16
C ASP A 207 6.42 -22.97 38.82
N SER A 208 7.39 -22.63 37.98
CA SER A 208 7.13 -22.22 36.60
C SER A 208 6.68 -23.41 35.77
N PHE A 209 5.61 -23.24 34.99
CA PHE A 209 5.12 -24.26 34.08
C PHE A 209 4.90 -23.69 32.68
N MET A 210 4.94 -24.57 31.68
CA MET A 210 4.65 -24.23 30.29
C MET A 210 3.25 -24.68 29.93
N ASP A 211 2.55 -23.85 29.18
CA ASP A 211 1.34 -24.25 28.46
C ASP A 211 1.47 -23.84 26.99
N LYS A 212 0.56 -24.36 26.16
CA LYS A 212 0.52 -24.10 24.73
C LYS A 212 -0.86 -23.65 24.29
N LEU A 213 -0.85 -22.76 23.30
CA LEU A 213 -2.02 -22.35 22.53
C LEU A 213 -1.90 -22.91 21.11
N THR A 214 -2.95 -23.54 20.59
CA THR A 214 -2.92 -24.09 19.24
C THR A 214 -3.44 -23.07 18.25
N LEU A 215 -2.56 -22.52 17.42
CA LEU A 215 -2.91 -21.62 16.33
C LEU A 215 -3.20 -22.44 15.06
N THR A 216 -4.36 -22.21 14.44
CA THR A 216 -4.79 -22.89 13.22
C THR A 216 -4.96 -21.89 12.08
N LYS A 217 -4.48 -22.26 10.89
CA LYS A 217 -4.58 -21.50 9.65
C LYS A 217 -5.63 -22.13 8.74
N ASP A 218 -6.57 -21.34 8.21
CA ASP A 218 -7.64 -21.84 7.34
C ASP A 218 -7.20 -22.16 5.90
N GLN A 219 -6.16 -21.48 5.42
CA GLN A 219 -5.71 -21.52 4.03
C GLN A 219 -4.18 -21.57 3.94
N TRP A 220 -3.64 -22.20 2.88
CA TRP A 220 -2.20 -22.27 2.59
C TRP A 220 -1.58 -20.87 2.31
N GLY A 221 -0.26 -20.75 2.11
CA GLY A 221 0.39 -19.50 1.72
C GLY A 221 1.15 -18.78 2.84
N TYR A 222 1.65 -17.58 2.53
CA TYR A 222 2.57 -16.83 3.39
C TYR A 222 1.82 -16.04 4.46
N VAL A 223 2.30 -16.14 5.70
CA VAL A 223 1.79 -15.35 6.83
C VAL A 223 2.95 -15.02 7.77
N GLU A 224 2.97 -13.79 8.25
CA GLU A 224 3.88 -13.32 9.29
C GLU A 224 3.06 -13.00 10.54
N ILE A 225 3.36 -13.69 11.64
CA ILE A 225 2.59 -13.61 12.89
C ILE A 225 3.51 -13.15 14.01
N LYS A 226 3.13 -12.06 14.67
CA LYS A 226 3.83 -11.52 15.82
C LYS A 226 3.05 -11.81 17.10
N VAL A 227 3.69 -12.47 18.05
CA VAL A 227 3.14 -12.76 19.37
C VAL A 227 3.73 -11.79 20.40
N SER A 228 2.88 -11.15 21.19
CA SER A 228 3.27 -10.16 22.20
C SER A 228 2.41 -10.25 23.45
N THR A 229 2.91 -9.73 24.56
CA THR A 229 2.24 -9.69 25.87
C THR A 229 2.48 -8.34 26.55
N ASP A 230 1.56 -7.89 27.38
CA ASP A 230 1.70 -6.76 28.30
C ASP A 230 2.17 -7.17 29.71
N ALA A 231 2.17 -8.47 29.99
CA ALA A 231 2.47 -9.01 31.30
C ALA A 231 3.86 -9.66 31.35
N ASP A 232 4.70 -9.19 32.27
CA ASP A 232 6.07 -9.66 32.49
C ASP A 232 6.17 -11.14 32.91
N PHE A 233 5.08 -11.69 33.46
CA PHE A 233 5.02 -13.10 33.92
C PHE A 233 4.78 -14.10 32.78
N ILE A 234 4.49 -13.63 31.57
CA ILE A 234 4.30 -14.45 30.37
C ILE A 234 5.56 -14.33 29.51
N GLN A 235 6.20 -15.46 29.20
CA GLN A 235 7.38 -15.48 28.34
C GLN A 235 7.15 -16.42 27.15
N PHE A 236 7.35 -15.92 25.94
CA PHE A 236 7.26 -16.72 24.72
C PHE A 236 8.64 -17.25 24.33
N GLU A 237 8.70 -18.49 23.88
CA GLU A 237 9.90 -19.04 23.24
C GLU A 237 10.16 -18.36 21.89
N GLN A 238 9.10 -18.13 21.11
CA GLN A 238 9.17 -17.46 19.81
C GLN A 238 8.19 -16.29 19.75
N LYS A 239 8.70 -15.12 19.35
CA LYS A 239 7.90 -13.89 19.18
C LYS A 239 7.41 -13.67 17.75
N TYR A 240 8.05 -14.33 16.78
CA TYR A 240 7.72 -14.26 15.36
C TYR A 240 7.54 -15.68 14.82
N ILE A 241 6.40 -15.94 14.20
CA ILE A 241 6.03 -17.23 13.64
C ILE A 241 5.79 -17.01 12.15
N TRP A 242 6.53 -17.74 11.31
CA TRP A 242 6.39 -17.74 9.87
C TRP A 242 5.49 -18.88 9.41
N GLY A 243 4.85 -18.73 8.24
CA GLY A 243 3.99 -19.75 7.66
C GLY A 243 4.64 -21.14 7.51
N ASP A 244 5.96 -21.21 7.31
CA ASP A 244 6.72 -22.45 7.10
C ASP A 244 6.86 -23.29 8.39
N PHE A 245 6.62 -22.70 9.57
CA PHE A 245 6.72 -23.41 10.84
C PHE A 245 5.47 -24.24 11.17
N PHE A 246 4.39 -24.09 10.40
CA PHE A 246 3.16 -24.85 10.61
C PHE A 246 3.33 -26.30 10.17
N LEU A 247 2.96 -27.25 11.03
CA LEU A 247 2.82 -28.65 10.67
C LEU A 247 1.41 -28.85 10.11
N GLY A 248 1.31 -28.90 8.80
CA GLY A 248 0.02 -28.81 8.10
C GLY A 248 -0.59 -27.42 8.29
N ASN A 249 -1.70 -27.36 9.04
CA ASN A 249 -2.42 -26.10 9.29
C ASN A 249 -2.34 -25.63 10.75
N THR A 250 -1.60 -26.32 11.62
CA THR A 250 -1.54 -26.03 13.06
C THR A 250 -0.13 -25.73 13.55
N TYR A 251 -0.02 -24.78 14.47
CA TYR A 251 1.22 -24.42 15.15
C TYR A 251 0.98 -24.25 16.67
N PRO A 252 1.70 -25.00 17.53
CA PRO A 252 1.61 -24.84 18.97
C PRO A 252 2.48 -23.67 19.46
N ILE A 253 1.85 -22.59 19.92
CA ILE A 253 2.53 -21.46 20.56
C ILE A 253 2.82 -21.81 22.01
N SER A 254 4.05 -22.17 22.32
CA SER A 254 4.52 -22.44 23.68
C SER A 254 4.83 -21.14 24.43
N PHE A 255 4.32 -21.03 25.66
CA PHE A 255 4.66 -19.94 26.58
C PHE A 255 4.89 -20.44 28.00
N LEU A 256 5.87 -19.83 28.67
CA LEU A 256 6.24 -20.09 30.05
C LEU A 256 5.55 -19.05 30.95
N LEU A 257 4.92 -19.54 32.02
CA LEU A 257 4.38 -18.72 33.09
C LEU A 257 5.36 -18.74 34.27
N ASP A 258 5.89 -17.57 34.64
CA ASP A 258 6.83 -17.40 35.75
C ASP A 258 6.13 -16.84 37.00
N PRO A 259 5.87 -17.68 38.03
CA PRO A 259 5.23 -17.24 39.26
C PRO A 259 6.04 -16.18 40.00
N LYS A 260 7.38 -16.14 39.86
CA LYS A 260 8.25 -15.18 40.55
C LYS A 260 7.95 -13.74 40.15
N LYS A 261 7.46 -13.53 38.94
CA LYS A 261 7.05 -12.22 38.39
C LYS A 261 5.57 -11.89 38.64
N MET A 262 4.81 -12.82 39.22
CA MET A 262 3.41 -12.61 39.59
C MET A 262 3.28 -12.06 41.02
N ARG A 263 2.29 -11.18 41.22
CA ARG A 263 1.85 -10.77 42.56
C ARG A 263 0.98 -11.89 43.17
N TYR A 264 0.91 -11.96 44.49
CA TYR A 264 -0.05 -12.85 45.14
C TYR A 264 -1.49 -12.37 44.91
N GLY A 265 -2.39 -13.26 44.53
CA GLY A 265 -3.76 -12.93 44.12
C GLY A 265 -3.99 -13.07 42.61
N ASN A 266 -4.92 -12.26 42.06
CA ASN A 266 -5.23 -12.26 40.63
C ASN A 266 -4.22 -11.42 39.85
N ASN A 267 -3.62 -12.01 38.82
CA ASN A 267 -2.78 -11.34 37.84
C ASN A 267 -3.48 -11.43 36.49
N TYR A 268 -3.53 -10.31 35.79
CA TYR A 268 -4.14 -10.19 34.47
C TYR A 268 -3.04 -9.88 33.47
N GLY A 269 -3.10 -10.53 32.32
CA GLY A 269 -2.27 -10.24 31.16
C GLY A 269 -3.04 -10.56 29.89
N HIS A 270 -2.54 -10.11 28.76
CA HIS A 270 -3.11 -10.36 27.44
C HIS A 270 -2.04 -10.92 26.52
N ILE A 271 -2.38 -11.99 25.82
CA ILE A 271 -1.57 -12.48 24.70
C ILE A 271 -2.19 -11.92 23.43
N TRP A 272 -1.41 -11.13 22.69
CA TRP A 272 -1.80 -10.64 21.37
C TRP A 272 -1.08 -11.40 20.28
N ILE A 273 -1.87 -11.99 19.38
CA ILE A 273 -1.41 -12.58 18.13
C ILE A 273 -1.78 -11.60 17.03
N LYS A 274 -0.78 -10.91 16.50
CA LYS A 274 -0.95 -9.83 15.53
C LYS A 274 -0.41 -10.26 14.17
N THR A 275 -1.25 -10.10 13.17
CA THR A 275 -0.84 -10.03 11.75
C THR A 275 -1.17 -8.63 11.26
N VAL A 276 -0.77 -8.27 10.03
CA VAL A 276 -1.23 -7.02 9.40
C VAL A 276 -2.76 -7.01 9.22
N HIS A 277 -3.38 -8.18 9.24
CA HIS A 277 -4.78 -8.40 8.88
C HIS A 277 -5.71 -8.57 10.09
N GLN A 278 -5.22 -9.18 11.16
CA GLN A 278 -6.00 -9.63 12.31
C GLN A 278 -5.21 -9.41 13.60
N ILE A 279 -5.92 -8.95 14.64
CA ILE A 279 -5.40 -8.89 16.01
C ILE A 279 -6.31 -9.80 16.85
N ILE A 280 -5.76 -10.92 17.32
CA ILE A 280 -6.44 -11.83 18.24
C ILE A 280 -5.91 -11.53 19.64
N GLU A 281 -6.81 -11.15 20.55
CA GLU A 281 -6.52 -10.86 21.94
C GLU A 281 -7.04 -12.01 22.82
N ILE A 282 -6.15 -12.57 23.64
CA ILE A 282 -6.47 -13.67 24.54
C ILE A 282 -6.17 -13.22 25.97
N PRO A 283 -7.20 -12.93 26.78
CA PRO A 283 -7.00 -12.61 28.18
C PRO A 283 -6.50 -13.83 28.96
N VAL A 284 -5.46 -13.61 29.76
CA VAL A 284 -4.82 -14.58 30.66
C VAL A 284 -5.03 -14.12 32.09
N THR A 285 -5.69 -14.97 32.89
CA THR A 285 -5.90 -14.74 34.32
C THR A 285 -5.15 -15.80 35.12
N CYS A 286 -4.10 -15.38 35.84
CA CYS A 286 -3.33 -16.25 36.72
C CYS A 286 -3.64 -15.94 38.18
N ARG A 287 -4.18 -16.93 38.90
CA ARG A 287 -4.40 -16.85 40.36
C ARG A 287 -3.24 -17.53 41.06
N ARG A 288 -2.29 -16.73 41.55
CA ARG A 288 -1.20 -17.24 42.38
C ARG A 288 -1.68 -17.35 43.82
N HIS A 289 -1.93 -18.59 44.25
CA HIS A 289 -2.18 -18.87 45.66
C HIS A 289 -0.85 -18.77 46.41
N ARG A 290 -0.91 -18.26 47.63
CA ARG A 290 0.15 -18.57 48.58
C ARG A 290 -0.06 -20.04 48.95
N GLU A 291 0.93 -20.89 48.69
CA GLU A 291 1.12 -22.06 49.55
C GLU A 291 1.52 -21.53 50.92
N THR A 292 0.49 -21.13 51.60
CA THR A 292 0.49 -20.99 53.02
C THR A 292 -0.99 -21.10 53.32
N GLU A 293 -1.38 -22.19 53.96
CA GLU A 293 -2.10 -22.03 55.22
C GLU A 293 -1.33 -21.00 56.06
N ARG A 294 -1.42 -19.73 55.67
CA ARG A 294 -0.98 -18.61 56.47
C ARG A 294 -2.09 -18.57 57.49
N GLN A 295 -1.89 -19.30 58.58
CA GLN A 295 -2.27 -18.75 59.87
C GLN A 295 -1.84 -17.29 59.80
N ILE A 296 -2.82 -16.41 59.60
CA ILE A 296 -2.60 -14.97 59.58
C ILE A 296 -1.83 -14.74 60.88
N SER A 297 -0.58 -14.28 60.80
CA SER A 297 0.18 -14.03 62.03
C SER A 297 -0.73 -13.19 62.94
N PRO A 298 -0.85 -13.52 64.23
CA PRO A 298 -1.78 -12.83 65.13
C PRO A 298 -1.66 -11.31 65.04
N GLU A 299 -0.46 -10.79 64.79
CA GLU A 299 -0.16 -9.38 64.50
C GLU A 299 -0.85 -8.83 63.24
N LYS A 300 -0.82 -9.56 62.11
CA LYS A 300 -1.44 -9.10 60.86
C LYS A 300 -2.97 -9.17 60.93
N ARG A 301 -3.51 -10.13 61.68
CA ARG A 301 -4.93 -10.22 62.01
C ARG A 301 -5.34 -9.06 62.92
N SER A 302 -4.53 -8.75 63.94
CA SER A 302 -4.71 -7.60 64.83
C SER A 302 -4.71 -6.28 64.05
N LEU A 303 -3.78 -6.05 63.13
CA LEU A 303 -3.74 -4.86 62.27
C LEU A 303 -4.98 -4.75 61.34
N GLN A 304 -5.46 -5.88 60.80
CA GLN A 304 -6.69 -5.91 59.99
C GLN A 304 -7.92 -5.56 60.82
N VAL A 305 -8.04 -6.11 62.03
CA VAL A 305 -9.13 -5.81 62.96
C VAL A 305 -9.06 -4.36 63.43
N GLN A 306 -7.88 -3.83 63.75
CA GLN A 306 -7.68 -2.42 64.09
C GLN A 306 -8.07 -1.47 62.94
N SER A 307 -7.69 -1.79 61.71
CA SER A 307 -8.11 -1.01 60.53
C SER A 307 -9.63 -1.10 60.30
N ALA A 308 -10.23 -2.27 60.53
CA ALA A 308 -11.68 -2.45 60.46
C ALA A 308 -12.41 -1.65 61.54
N LEU A 309 -11.89 -1.61 62.77
CA LEU A 309 -12.41 -0.80 63.87
C LEU A 309 -12.32 0.70 63.58
N GLN A 310 -11.19 1.18 63.05
CA GLN A 310 -11.04 2.57 62.61
C GLN A 310 -12.02 2.93 61.49
N ARG A 311 -12.23 2.03 60.51
CA ARG A 311 -13.25 2.21 59.46
C ARG A 311 -14.66 2.24 60.03
N ASN A 312 -14.97 1.36 60.98
CA ASN A 312 -16.27 1.31 61.63
C ASN A 312 -16.55 2.60 62.42
N TYR A 313 -15.56 3.08 63.16
CA TYR A 313 -15.62 4.38 63.85
C TYR A 313 -15.86 5.54 62.88
N LEU A 314 -15.15 5.58 61.75
CA LEU A 314 -15.38 6.59 60.73
C LEU A 314 -16.77 6.49 60.13
N LYS A 315 -17.30 5.30 59.83
CA LYS A 315 -18.69 5.13 59.35
C LYS A 315 -19.70 5.70 60.33
N PHE A 316 -19.50 5.46 61.63
CA PHE A 316 -20.35 6.02 62.70
C PHE A 316 -20.29 7.54 62.72
N ARG A 317 -19.07 8.11 62.74
CA ARG A 317 -18.88 9.58 62.74
C ARG A 317 -19.36 10.26 61.45
N LEU A 318 -19.33 9.54 60.33
CA LEU A 318 -19.88 9.99 59.04
C LEU A 318 -21.41 9.84 58.94
N ASN A 319 -22.10 9.43 60.02
CA ASN A 319 -23.54 9.14 60.07
C ASN A 319 -23.99 8.09 59.03
N GLN A 320 -23.11 7.17 58.63
CA GLN A 320 -23.44 6.08 57.70
C GLN A 320 -24.05 4.85 58.40
N ILE A 321 -23.77 4.71 59.69
CA ILE A 321 -24.33 3.69 60.58
C ILE A 321 -24.80 4.39 61.85
N ASP A 322 -25.84 3.84 62.47
CA ASP A 322 -26.32 4.30 63.77
C ASP A 322 -25.45 3.76 64.92
N LEU A 323 -25.70 4.26 66.13
CA LEU A 323 -24.97 3.85 67.32
C LEU A 323 -25.12 2.34 67.59
N ALA A 324 -26.32 1.78 67.38
CA ALA A 324 -26.59 0.36 67.63
C ALA A 324 -25.74 -0.55 66.73
N LYS A 325 -25.69 -0.26 65.43
CA LYS A 325 -24.90 -1.01 64.45
C LYS A 325 -23.40 -0.79 64.61
N TYR A 326 -22.98 0.42 64.96
CA TYR A 326 -21.58 0.68 65.32
C TYR A 326 -21.13 -0.20 66.48
N LEU A 327 -21.96 -0.32 67.52
CA LEU A 327 -21.70 -1.17 68.68
C LEU A 327 -21.66 -2.65 68.28
N GLU A 328 -22.67 -3.14 67.55
CA GLU A 328 -22.72 -4.54 67.09
C GLU A 328 -21.47 -4.93 66.29
N GLU A 329 -21.12 -4.14 65.27
CA GLU A 329 -19.94 -4.39 64.44
C GLU A 329 -18.64 -4.26 65.26
N SER A 330 -18.55 -3.31 66.19
CA SER A 330 -17.36 -3.15 67.05
C SER A 330 -17.18 -4.31 68.03
N HIS A 331 -18.25 -4.79 68.67
CA HIS A 331 -18.19 -5.97 69.56
C HIS A 331 -17.82 -7.23 68.77
N ARG A 332 -18.40 -7.43 67.58
CA ARG A 332 -18.04 -8.53 66.68
C ARG A 332 -16.58 -8.49 66.26
N LEU A 333 -16.04 -7.31 65.95
CA LEU A 333 -14.63 -7.13 65.59
C LEU A 333 -13.71 -7.36 66.80
N LEU A 334 -14.11 -6.93 68.00
CA LEU A 334 -13.36 -7.17 69.24
C LEU A 334 -13.26 -8.66 69.62
N GLN A 335 -14.27 -9.46 69.30
CA GLN A 335 -14.23 -10.93 69.48
C GLN A 335 -13.20 -11.63 68.57
N GLN A 336 -12.77 -10.97 67.49
CA GLN A 336 -11.81 -11.54 66.53
C GLN A 336 -10.35 -11.22 66.87
N LEU A 337 -10.10 -10.40 67.91
CA LEU A 337 -8.76 -10.14 68.46
C LEU A 337 -8.31 -11.32 69.35
N PRO A 338 -7.10 -11.86 69.15
CA PRO A 338 -6.59 -12.96 69.96
C PRO A 338 -6.42 -12.56 71.43
N GLU A 339 -6.73 -13.47 72.36
CA GLU A 339 -6.50 -13.31 73.80
C GLU A 339 -5.03 -13.60 74.17
N THR A 340 -4.10 -12.98 73.45
CA THR A 340 -2.68 -12.99 73.82
C THR A 340 -2.38 -11.78 74.72
N ALA A 341 -1.48 -11.96 75.69
CA ALA A 341 -1.10 -10.98 76.70
C ALA A 341 -0.71 -9.58 76.16
N ASP A 342 -0.40 -9.46 74.86
CA ASP A 342 -0.06 -8.20 74.18
C ASP A 342 -1.26 -7.37 73.65
N SER A 343 -2.52 -7.81 73.81
CA SER A 343 -3.69 -7.06 73.31
C SER A 343 -4.35 -6.13 74.35
N ARG A 344 -3.57 -5.29 75.05
CA ARG A 344 -4.12 -4.21 75.91
C ARG A 344 -5.08 -3.27 75.15
N ILE A 345 -4.97 -3.22 73.83
CA ILE A 345 -5.89 -2.51 72.91
C ILE A 345 -7.35 -2.94 73.09
N LYS A 346 -7.61 -4.24 73.31
CA LYS A 346 -8.96 -4.77 73.48
C LYS A 346 -9.61 -4.18 74.74
N GLU A 347 -8.86 -4.12 75.84
CA GLU A 347 -9.31 -3.53 77.11
C GLU A 347 -9.58 -2.03 76.96
N PHE A 348 -8.66 -1.28 76.35
CA PHE A 348 -8.85 0.16 76.12
C PHE A 348 -10.06 0.48 75.23
N LEU A 349 -10.30 -0.30 74.18
CA LEU A 349 -11.47 -0.15 73.32
C LEU A 349 -12.76 -0.57 74.01
N GLN A 350 -12.75 -1.61 74.84
CA GLN A 350 -13.92 -2.02 75.65
C GLN A 350 -14.31 -0.92 76.64
N ILE A 351 -13.33 -0.31 77.32
CA ILE A 351 -13.57 0.83 78.20
C ILE A 351 -14.15 2.01 77.41
N HIS A 352 -13.59 2.33 76.24
CA HIS A 352 -14.10 3.40 75.39
C HIS A 352 -15.56 3.16 74.96
N LEU A 353 -15.92 1.93 74.57
CA LEU A 353 -17.29 1.57 74.21
C LEU A 353 -18.24 1.58 75.42
N ALA A 354 -17.78 1.14 76.60
CA ALA A 354 -18.56 1.20 77.84
C ALA A 354 -18.86 2.64 78.27
N ILE A 355 -17.89 3.55 78.11
CA ILE A 355 -18.07 4.99 78.35
C ILE A 355 -19.07 5.61 77.37
N ILE A 356 -18.98 5.29 76.07
CA ILE A 356 -19.92 5.81 75.04
C ILE A 356 -21.35 5.30 75.27
N THR A 357 -21.52 4.12 75.88
CA THR A 357 -22.83 3.50 76.15
C THR A 357 -23.38 3.78 77.56
N ASP A 358 -22.72 4.68 78.32
CA ASP A 358 -23.08 5.07 79.69
C ASP A 358 -23.15 3.90 80.69
N ARG A 359 -22.40 2.82 80.44
CA ARG A 359 -22.26 1.66 81.34
C ARG A 359 -21.20 1.93 82.40
N ASN A 360 -21.49 2.89 83.28
CA ASN A 360 -20.52 3.45 84.22
C ASN A 360 -19.89 2.41 85.17
N SER A 361 -20.67 1.43 85.65
CA SER A 361 -20.16 0.37 86.52
C SER A 361 -19.15 -0.58 85.83
N GLU A 362 -19.33 -0.84 84.54
CA GLU A 362 -18.42 -1.69 83.75
C GLU A 362 -17.12 -0.93 83.43
N ALA A 363 -17.24 0.35 83.05
CA ALA A 363 -16.10 1.23 82.81
C ALA A 363 -15.24 1.45 84.07
N GLU A 364 -15.87 1.67 85.22
CA GLU A 364 -15.18 1.90 86.51
C GLU A 364 -14.41 0.66 86.97
N GLN A 365 -14.98 -0.53 86.84
CA GLN A 365 -14.29 -1.79 87.15
C GLN A 365 -13.08 -2.04 86.25
N LEU A 366 -13.20 -1.77 84.94
CA LEU A 366 -12.11 -1.96 83.99
C LEU A 366 -11.01 -0.90 84.16
N LEU A 367 -11.39 0.37 84.42
CA LEU A 367 -10.44 1.44 84.74
C LEU A 367 -9.71 1.20 86.06
N GLY A 368 -10.40 0.69 87.09
CA GLY A 368 -9.80 0.33 88.38
C GLY A 368 -8.73 -0.77 88.27
N ARG A 369 -8.92 -1.75 87.37
CA ARG A 369 -7.89 -2.77 87.07
C ARG A 369 -6.65 -2.17 86.41
N LEU A 370 -6.82 -1.18 85.52
CA LEU A 370 -5.71 -0.48 84.90
C LEU A 370 -5.01 0.49 85.88
N ALA A 371 -5.76 1.07 86.82
CA ALA A 371 -5.21 1.95 87.86
C ALA A 371 -4.22 1.22 88.78
N ALA A 372 -4.50 -0.05 89.13
CA ALA A 372 -3.62 -0.88 89.96
C ALA A 372 -2.26 -1.20 89.30
N GLY A 373 -2.16 -1.10 87.96
CA GLY A 373 -0.94 -1.35 87.17
C GLY A 373 -0.41 -0.11 86.44
N ALA A 374 -0.76 1.11 86.87
CA ALA A 374 -0.45 2.34 86.15
C ALA A 374 1.06 2.62 85.96
N SER A 375 1.89 2.22 86.93
CA SER A 375 3.36 2.33 86.84
C SER A 375 3.95 1.36 85.81
N GLU A 376 3.46 0.11 85.78
CA GLU A 376 3.87 -0.90 84.80
C GLU A 376 3.42 -0.51 83.38
N LEU A 377 2.22 0.10 83.24
CA LEU A 377 1.72 0.63 81.97
C LEU A 377 2.64 1.73 81.40
N LYS A 378 3.18 2.59 82.26
CA LYS A 378 4.11 3.66 81.87
C LYS A 378 5.46 3.10 81.42
N GLU A 379 5.95 2.04 82.06
CA GLU A 379 7.19 1.35 81.67
C GLU A 379 7.03 0.54 80.37
N GLN A 380 5.86 -0.06 80.14
CA GLN A 380 5.56 -0.85 78.93
C GLN A 380 5.35 0.01 77.68
N SER A 381 4.54 1.06 77.77
CA SER A 381 4.34 1.99 76.65
C SER A 381 3.73 3.31 77.13
N VAL A 382 4.41 4.40 76.81
CA VAL A 382 3.93 5.77 77.06
C VAL A 382 2.56 6.02 76.42
N ILE A 383 2.27 5.40 75.27
CA ILE A 383 0.97 5.52 74.58
C ILE A 383 -0.16 4.87 75.39
N TRP A 384 0.06 3.69 75.97
CA TRP A 384 -0.95 3.00 76.79
C TRP A 384 -1.25 3.76 78.08
N TYR A 385 -0.21 4.32 78.70
CA TYR A 385 -0.37 5.19 79.85
C TYR A 385 -1.20 6.44 79.51
N CYS A 386 -0.92 7.08 78.36
CA CYS A 386 -1.69 8.23 77.89
C CYS A 386 -3.15 7.87 77.52
N ALA A 387 -3.38 6.69 76.94
CA ALA A 387 -4.73 6.20 76.65
C ALA A 387 -5.54 5.94 77.94
N TYR A 388 -4.90 5.40 78.98
CA TYR A 388 -5.50 5.24 80.31
C TYR A 388 -5.89 6.59 80.92
N LEU A 389 -4.96 7.57 80.95
CA LEU A 389 -5.23 8.92 81.47
C LEU A 389 -6.38 9.60 80.71
N TYR A 390 -6.43 9.44 79.40
CA TYR A 390 -7.53 9.94 78.56
C TYR A 390 -8.88 9.31 78.92
N LEU A 391 -8.96 7.99 79.05
CA LEU A 391 -10.21 7.30 79.38
C LEU A 391 -10.66 7.56 80.82
N LYS A 392 -9.72 7.70 81.76
CA LYS A 392 -9.98 8.11 83.13
C LYS A 392 -10.61 9.51 83.17
N ALA A 393 -10.01 10.47 82.47
CA ALA A 393 -10.55 11.83 82.36
C ALA A 393 -11.95 11.84 81.72
N LEU A 394 -12.19 11.03 80.68
CA LEU A 394 -13.49 10.95 80.00
C LEU A 394 -14.60 10.34 80.88
N HIS A 395 -14.24 9.45 81.81
CA HIS A 395 -15.17 8.82 82.75
C HIS A 395 -15.47 9.69 83.99
N GLU A 396 -14.43 10.23 84.64
CA GLU A 396 -14.58 11.03 85.87
C GLU A 396 -15.29 12.38 85.62
N ARG A 397 -15.14 12.95 84.41
CA ARG A 397 -15.71 14.25 83.99
C ARG A 397 -15.42 15.42 84.95
N GLU A 398 -14.45 15.28 85.84
CA GLU A 398 -14.02 16.30 86.79
C GLU A 398 -12.96 17.21 86.13
N GLU A 399 -13.12 18.53 86.25
CA GLU A 399 -12.26 19.50 85.56
C GLU A 399 -10.79 19.40 85.98
N GLU A 400 -10.52 19.13 87.25
CA GLU A 400 -9.16 19.07 87.78
C GLU A 400 -8.43 17.80 87.34
N SER A 401 -9.12 16.66 87.30
CA SER A 401 -8.58 15.39 86.79
C SER A 401 -8.31 15.47 85.28
N THR A 402 -9.24 16.06 84.52
CA THR A 402 -9.11 16.26 83.07
C THR A 402 -7.91 17.16 82.74
N ARG A 403 -7.71 18.25 83.50
CA ARG A 403 -6.57 19.15 83.32
C ARG A 403 -5.23 18.48 83.63
N LYS A 404 -5.14 17.74 84.74
CA LYS A 404 -3.92 16.97 85.11
C LYS A 404 -3.58 15.90 84.07
N ALA A 405 -4.59 15.23 83.53
CA ALA A 405 -4.41 14.26 82.45
C ALA A 405 -3.93 14.92 81.14
N ALA A 406 -4.52 16.06 80.77
CA ALA A 406 -4.13 16.82 79.58
C ALA A 406 -2.69 17.35 79.67
N ASP A 407 -2.30 17.95 80.80
CA ASP A 407 -0.95 18.47 81.02
C ASP A 407 0.09 17.33 80.97
N SER A 408 -0.21 16.17 81.58
CA SER A 408 0.67 14.99 81.56
C SER A 408 0.84 14.43 80.14
N ILE A 409 -0.24 14.30 79.36
CA ILE A 409 -0.19 13.78 77.99
C ILE A 409 0.55 14.76 77.07
N ARG A 410 0.39 16.08 77.28
CA ARG A 410 1.11 17.12 76.54
C ARG A 410 2.61 17.08 76.80
N GLU A 411 3.02 16.91 78.06
CA GLU A 411 4.44 16.81 78.40
C GLU A 411 5.10 15.67 77.62
N PHE A 412 4.49 14.48 77.55
CA PHE A 412 5.03 13.38 76.74
C PHE A 412 5.01 13.68 75.23
N TYR A 413 3.98 14.35 74.73
CA TYR A 413 3.86 14.70 73.31
C TYR A 413 4.96 15.69 72.86
N GLU A 414 5.27 16.70 73.69
CA GLU A 414 6.31 17.71 73.42
C GLU A 414 7.74 17.14 73.57
N HIS A 415 7.95 16.14 74.44
CA HIS A 415 9.25 15.49 74.67
C HIS A 415 9.58 14.33 73.69
N GLY A 416 8.93 14.28 72.52
CA GLY A 416 9.34 13.41 71.40
C GLY A 416 8.48 12.17 71.14
N TYR A 417 7.41 11.93 71.91
CA TYR A 417 6.43 10.86 71.61
C TYR A 417 5.36 11.35 70.63
N TYR A 418 5.77 11.57 69.39
CA TYR A 418 4.96 12.22 68.36
C TYR A 418 3.93 11.29 67.67
N HIS A 419 3.10 10.59 68.47
CA HIS A 419 2.07 9.67 67.97
C HIS A 419 0.72 10.36 67.77
N TRP A 420 0.03 10.10 66.65
CA TRP A 420 -1.26 10.74 66.37
C TRP A 420 -2.38 10.41 67.36
N GLN A 421 -2.33 9.25 68.02
CA GLN A 421 -3.31 8.88 69.03
C GLN A 421 -3.24 9.82 70.24
N MET A 422 -2.03 10.28 70.59
CA MET A 422 -1.83 11.23 71.69
C MET A 422 -2.36 12.60 71.33
N LEU A 423 -2.12 13.07 70.09
CA LEU A 423 -2.79 14.26 69.58
C LEU A 423 -4.30 14.08 69.64
N TRP A 424 -4.83 12.96 69.14
CA TRP A 424 -6.27 12.67 69.15
C TRP A 424 -6.84 12.69 70.58
N PHE A 425 -6.18 12.14 71.59
CA PHE A 425 -6.61 12.26 72.98
C PHE A 425 -6.67 13.72 73.44
N LEU A 426 -5.60 14.49 73.20
CA LEU A 426 -5.52 15.90 73.55
C LEU A 426 -6.63 16.73 72.89
N LEU A 427 -7.06 16.39 71.66
CA LEU A 427 -8.14 17.08 70.96
C LEU A 427 -9.50 17.05 71.69
N TYR A 428 -9.69 16.11 72.63
CA TYR A 428 -10.95 15.88 73.36
C TYR A 428 -10.88 16.26 74.84
N ILE A 429 -9.70 16.27 75.48
CA ILE A 429 -9.55 16.58 76.92
C ILE A 429 -8.93 17.96 77.19
N ASP A 430 -8.26 18.55 76.22
CA ASP A 430 -7.50 19.77 76.44
C ASP A 430 -8.28 21.02 76.00
N ARG A 431 -8.64 21.86 76.98
CA ARG A 431 -9.41 23.09 76.78
C ARG A 431 -8.77 24.07 75.78
N ARG A 432 -7.45 24.05 75.58
CA ARG A 432 -6.78 24.96 74.62
C ARG A 432 -7.28 24.75 73.19
N TYR A 433 -7.70 23.54 72.83
CA TYR A 433 -8.24 23.24 71.50
C TYR A 433 -9.73 23.58 71.36
N GLU A 434 -10.47 23.73 72.47
CA GLU A 434 -11.86 24.20 72.46
C GLU A 434 -11.90 25.71 72.14
N ASP A 435 -11.00 26.48 72.77
CA ASP A 435 -10.91 27.93 72.61
C ASP A 435 -10.22 28.34 71.30
N ASN A 436 -9.29 27.53 70.78
CA ASN A 436 -8.49 27.86 69.60
C ASN A 436 -8.50 26.76 68.53
N ARG A 437 -9.52 26.81 67.67
CA ARG A 437 -9.66 25.90 66.51
C ARG A 437 -8.53 26.05 65.48
N GLY A 438 -7.86 27.20 65.43
CA GLY A 438 -6.69 27.42 64.57
C GLY A 438 -5.47 26.61 65.02
N LEU A 439 -5.20 26.58 66.33
CA LEU A 439 -4.16 25.76 66.94
C LEU A 439 -4.41 24.26 66.67
N LYS A 440 -5.67 23.82 66.79
CA LYS A 440 -6.09 22.44 66.49
C LYS A 440 -5.74 22.00 65.06
N LEU A 441 -5.91 22.88 64.06
CA LEU A 441 -5.51 22.60 62.68
C LEU A 441 -4.00 22.61 62.47
N MET A 442 -3.27 23.46 63.18
CA MET A 442 -1.81 23.55 63.09
C MET A 442 -1.16 22.23 63.53
N ASP A 443 -1.51 21.71 64.70
CA ASP A 443 -0.91 20.48 65.22
C ASP A 443 -1.27 19.24 64.38
N MET A 444 -2.48 19.20 63.80
CA MET A 444 -2.84 18.16 62.82
C MET A 444 -2.02 18.26 61.53
N LYS A 445 -1.74 19.48 61.06
CA LYS A 445 -0.91 19.74 59.87
C LYS A 445 0.53 19.33 60.15
N GLU A 446 1.06 19.59 61.35
CA GLU A 446 2.39 19.13 61.76
C GLU A 446 2.47 17.59 61.78
N GLN A 447 1.45 16.90 62.32
CA GLN A 447 1.35 15.43 62.26
C GLN A 447 1.36 14.90 60.82
N PHE A 448 0.69 15.58 59.90
CA PHE A 448 0.72 15.23 58.49
C PHE A 448 2.11 15.43 57.87
N THR A 449 2.81 16.53 58.20
CA THR A 449 4.17 16.77 57.73
C THR A 449 5.18 15.76 58.26
N ALA A 450 4.96 15.21 59.46
CA ALA A 450 5.74 14.11 60.02
C ALA A 450 5.45 12.73 59.38
N GLY A 451 4.61 12.68 58.34
CA GLY A 451 4.33 11.46 57.57
C GLY A 451 3.05 10.74 57.98
N ASN A 452 2.27 11.27 58.93
CA ASN A 452 1.04 10.63 59.36
C ASN A 452 -0.10 10.77 58.33
N ARG A 453 -0.81 9.67 58.07
CA ARG A 453 -1.92 9.61 57.12
C ARG A 453 -3.22 9.06 57.71
N SER A 454 -3.41 9.17 59.03
CA SER A 454 -4.61 8.71 59.74
C SER A 454 -5.89 9.40 59.22
N PRO A 455 -6.88 8.66 58.69
CA PRO A 455 -8.12 9.26 58.21
C PRO A 455 -9.00 9.87 59.32
N VAL A 456 -8.77 9.49 60.58
CA VAL A 456 -9.46 10.07 61.74
C VAL A 456 -9.10 11.54 61.91
N LEU A 457 -7.82 11.90 61.74
CA LEU A 457 -7.40 13.30 61.80
C LEU A 457 -7.94 14.12 60.63
N TYR A 458 -8.12 13.51 59.45
CA TYR A 458 -8.77 14.18 58.32
C TYR A 458 -10.24 14.48 58.60
N TYR A 459 -10.95 13.59 59.29
CA TYR A 459 -12.33 13.83 59.72
C TYR A 459 -12.42 15.02 60.70
N GLU A 460 -11.55 15.06 61.70
CA GLU A 460 -11.53 16.17 62.68
C GLU A 460 -11.21 17.51 61.99
N ALA A 461 -10.23 17.54 61.10
CA ALA A 461 -9.89 18.71 60.31
C ALA A 461 -11.07 19.14 59.40
N ALA A 462 -11.76 18.19 58.77
CA ALA A 462 -12.92 18.45 57.95
C ALA A 462 -14.07 19.11 58.73
N CYS A 463 -14.32 18.64 59.96
CA CYS A 463 -15.34 19.23 60.84
C CYS A 463 -15.03 20.69 61.18
N ILE A 464 -13.76 21.01 61.43
CA ILE A 464 -13.32 22.38 61.71
C ILE A 464 -13.51 23.27 60.48
N TYR A 465 -13.10 22.81 59.30
CA TYR A 465 -13.30 23.58 58.07
C TYR A 465 -14.79 23.81 57.77
N ASN A 466 -15.66 22.82 58.03
CA ASN A 466 -17.11 22.97 57.86
C ASN A 466 -17.71 23.96 58.87
N ALA A 467 -17.24 23.97 60.12
CA ALA A 467 -17.69 24.92 61.13
C ALA A 467 -17.19 26.35 60.87
N GLU A 468 -15.95 26.48 60.40
CA GLU A 468 -15.26 27.76 60.17
C GLU A 468 -14.53 27.77 58.81
N PRO A 469 -15.26 27.99 57.70
CA PRO A 469 -14.68 27.94 56.35
C PRO A 469 -13.54 28.95 56.11
N TYR A 470 -13.52 30.08 56.84
CA TYR A 470 -12.51 31.13 56.70
C TYR A 470 -11.09 30.69 57.15
N LEU A 471 -10.98 29.60 57.92
CA LEU A 471 -9.69 29.01 58.30
C LEU A 471 -9.00 28.32 57.12
N LEU A 472 -9.75 27.95 56.07
CA LEU A 472 -9.20 27.43 54.83
C LEU A 472 -8.61 28.58 54.00
N ARG A 473 -7.34 28.91 54.25
CA ARG A 473 -6.63 30.04 53.61
C ARG A 473 -5.86 29.65 52.35
N GLU A 474 -5.37 28.43 52.29
CA GLU A 474 -4.54 27.93 51.19
C GLU A 474 -4.76 26.42 50.94
N LEU A 475 -4.36 25.95 49.76
CA LEU A 475 -4.40 24.54 49.38
C LEU A 475 -2.98 23.97 49.28
N THR A 476 -2.42 23.54 50.42
CA THR A 476 -1.17 22.75 50.46
C THR A 476 -1.49 21.25 50.36
N ALA A 477 -0.47 20.40 50.44
CA ALA A 477 -0.65 18.95 50.40
C ALA A 477 -1.58 18.44 51.51
N TYR A 478 -1.59 19.09 52.68
CA TYR A 478 -2.46 18.74 53.80
C TYR A 478 -3.93 19.05 53.50
N GLU A 479 -4.26 20.30 53.14
CA GLU A 479 -5.64 20.70 52.89
C GLU A 479 -6.22 19.97 51.67
N ILE A 480 -5.41 19.72 50.63
CA ILE A 480 -5.85 18.90 49.49
C ILE A 480 -6.22 17.48 49.93
N GLN A 481 -5.45 16.86 50.82
CA GLN A 481 -5.73 15.52 51.31
C GLN A 481 -6.98 15.47 52.20
N VAL A 482 -7.13 16.43 53.12
CA VAL A 482 -8.32 16.56 53.99
C VAL A 482 -9.57 16.78 53.14
N LEU A 483 -9.52 17.68 52.15
CA LEU A 483 -10.68 17.97 51.30
C LEU A 483 -10.98 16.82 50.33
N ASN A 484 -9.97 16.12 49.80
CA ASN A 484 -10.20 14.90 49.01
C ASN A 484 -10.89 13.80 49.84
N PHE A 485 -10.51 13.63 51.12
CA PHE A 485 -11.23 12.75 52.05
C PHE A 485 -12.66 13.24 52.28
N SER A 486 -12.86 14.53 52.53
CA SER A 486 -14.16 15.13 52.82
C SER A 486 -15.13 15.01 51.64
N ILE A 487 -14.66 15.30 50.42
CA ILE A 487 -15.45 15.24 49.18
C ILE A 487 -15.89 13.80 48.90
N LYS A 488 -14.98 12.82 49.01
CA LYS A 488 -15.31 11.40 48.78
C LYS A 488 -16.34 10.86 49.76
N ASN A 489 -16.35 11.37 50.99
CA ASN A 489 -17.30 10.97 52.03
C ASN A 489 -18.53 11.89 52.12
N LYS A 490 -18.73 12.81 51.17
CA LYS A 490 -19.87 13.76 51.13
C LYS A 490 -20.04 14.60 52.41
N LEU A 491 -18.93 14.96 53.06
CA LEU A 491 -18.92 15.77 54.29
C LEU A 491 -18.92 17.29 54.05
N VAL A 492 -18.58 17.72 52.84
CA VAL A 492 -18.30 19.14 52.56
C VAL A 492 -19.59 19.97 52.55
N THR A 493 -19.62 21.09 53.28
CA THR A 493 -20.72 22.07 53.21
C THR A 493 -20.60 22.98 51.99
N LYS A 494 -21.68 23.70 51.66
CA LYS A 494 -21.71 24.61 50.51
C LYS A 494 -20.64 25.71 50.62
N GLU A 495 -20.46 26.27 51.81
CA GLU A 495 -19.53 27.36 52.11
C GLU A 495 -18.07 26.91 51.93
N VAL A 496 -17.73 25.70 52.39
CA VAL A 496 -16.40 25.11 52.20
C VAL A 496 -16.15 24.77 50.74
N ALA A 497 -17.16 24.29 50.01
CA ALA A 497 -17.05 24.04 48.57
C ALA A 497 -16.75 25.34 47.79
N GLN A 498 -17.40 26.45 48.14
CA GLN A 498 -17.13 27.77 47.55
C GLN A 498 -15.71 28.26 47.87
N GLN A 499 -15.29 28.16 49.13
CA GLN A 499 -13.94 28.55 49.54
C GLN A 499 -12.87 27.68 48.86
N TYR A 500 -13.12 26.37 48.72
CA TYR A 500 -12.26 25.46 47.97
C TYR A 500 -12.14 25.86 46.50
N ALA A 501 -13.26 26.16 45.84
CA ALA A 501 -13.27 26.61 44.45
C ALA A 501 -12.49 27.93 44.29
N TYR A 502 -12.69 28.90 45.19
CA TYR A 502 -11.97 30.17 45.20
C TYR A 502 -10.45 29.96 45.24
N LEU A 503 -9.97 29.13 46.18
CA LEU A 503 -8.54 28.84 46.31
C LEU A 503 -7.99 28.00 45.16
N ALA A 504 -8.78 27.07 44.62
CA ALA A 504 -8.42 26.29 43.44
C ALA A 504 -8.22 27.20 42.22
N ASN A 505 -9.03 28.25 42.06
CA ASN A 505 -8.87 29.21 40.97
C ASN A 505 -7.55 29.99 41.05
N ARG A 506 -6.98 30.19 42.23
CA ARG A 506 -5.68 30.87 42.41
C ARG A 506 -4.49 30.01 41.98
N LYS A 507 -4.67 28.70 41.76
CA LYS A 507 -3.59 27.83 41.27
C LYS A 507 -3.26 28.15 39.81
N LYS A 508 -1.96 28.22 39.52
CA LYS A 508 -1.41 28.53 38.19
C LYS A 508 -1.46 27.34 37.23
N HIS A 509 -1.38 26.11 37.74
CA HIS A 509 -1.28 24.89 36.94
C HIS A 509 -2.45 23.94 37.19
N PHE A 510 -2.70 23.05 36.21
CA PHE A 510 -3.69 22.00 36.33
C PHE A 510 -3.29 20.95 37.37
N HIS A 511 -4.17 20.71 38.35
CA HIS A 511 -3.92 19.72 39.41
C HIS A 511 -4.98 18.61 39.36
N PRO A 512 -4.62 17.35 39.02
CA PRO A 512 -5.59 16.27 38.78
C PRO A 512 -6.50 15.96 39.98
N ILE A 513 -5.96 16.00 41.20
CA ILE A 513 -6.73 15.72 42.42
C ILE A 513 -7.77 16.81 42.67
N ILE A 514 -7.39 18.08 42.47
CA ILE A 514 -8.29 19.23 42.65
C ILE A 514 -9.38 19.19 41.59
N PHE A 515 -9.03 18.86 40.34
CA PHE A 515 -10.00 18.68 39.27
C PHE A 515 -11.04 17.61 39.60
N ARG A 516 -10.59 16.41 40.02
CA ARG A 516 -11.52 15.34 40.45
C ARG A 516 -12.41 15.79 41.61
N GLY A 517 -11.84 16.52 42.57
CA GLY A 517 -12.59 17.09 43.69
C GLY A 517 -13.67 18.07 43.24
N LEU A 518 -13.34 19.03 42.37
CA LEU A 518 -14.29 20.01 41.83
C LEU A 518 -15.40 19.35 41.00
N VAL A 519 -15.07 18.32 40.20
CA VAL A 519 -16.08 17.56 39.44
C VAL A 519 -17.09 16.90 40.37
N LEU A 520 -16.62 16.20 41.41
CA LEU A 520 -17.49 15.57 42.41
C LEU A 520 -18.30 16.62 43.19
N LEU A 521 -17.71 17.77 43.51
CA LEU A 521 -18.42 18.87 44.17
C LEU A 521 -19.51 19.46 43.30
N TYR A 522 -19.30 19.60 41.99
CA TYR A 522 -20.33 20.11 41.08
C TYR A 522 -21.52 19.15 40.94
N GLU A 523 -21.28 17.84 41.02
CA GLU A 523 -22.36 16.83 41.03
C GLU A 523 -23.24 16.94 42.27
N VAL A 524 -22.69 17.37 43.41
CA VAL A 524 -23.42 17.57 44.67
C VAL A 524 -24.02 18.98 44.75
N PHE A 525 -23.27 19.99 44.34
CA PHE A 525 -23.60 21.40 44.41
C PHE A 525 -23.43 22.06 43.02
N PRO A 526 -24.48 22.12 42.18
CA PRO A 526 -24.39 22.67 40.83
C PRO A 526 -24.37 24.22 40.85
N ILE A 527 -23.27 24.79 41.34
CA ILE A 527 -23.08 26.24 41.50
C ILE A 527 -22.17 26.76 40.38
N THR A 528 -22.51 27.92 39.80
CA THR A 528 -21.79 28.56 38.68
C THR A 528 -20.33 28.87 38.99
N GLU A 529 -20.02 29.21 40.24
CA GLU A 529 -18.65 29.46 40.72
C GLU A 529 -17.76 28.23 40.54
N ILE A 530 -18.24 27.04 40.92
CA ILE A 530 -17.48 25.78 40.80
C ILE A 530 -17.26 25.46 39.32
N LEU A 531 -18.29 25.60 38.48
CA LEU A 531 -18.19 25.39 37.04
C LEU A 531 -17.17 26.34 36.39
N THR A 532 -17.15 27.61 36.83
CA THR A 532 -16.19 28.62 36.38
C THR A 532 -14.76 28.16 36.64
N VAL A 533 -14.49 27.67 37.85
CA VAL A 533 -13.16 27.19 38.24
C VAL A 533 -12.76 25.92 37.49
N ILE A 534 -13.70 25.00 37.24
CA ILE A 534 -13.47 23.81 36.41
C ILE A 534 -13.00 24.24 35.01
N CYS A 535 -13.74 25.13 34.35
CA CYS A 535 -13.40 25.63 33.02
C CYS A 535 -12.05 26.37 33.02
N CYS A 536 -11.83 27.30 33.95
CA CYS A 536 -10.57 28.02 34.10
C CYS A 536 -9.37 27.09 34.30
N MET A 537 -9.52 26.04 35.12
CA MET A 537 -8.42 25.10 35.37
C MET A 537 -8.12 24.21 34.15
N LEU A 538 -9.13 23.83 33.37
CA LEU A 538 -8.94 23.12 32.11
C LEU A 538 -8.22 23.98 31.06
N ILE A 539 -8.59 25.26 30.96
CA ILE A 539 -7.95 26.25 30.06
C ILE A 539 -6.48 26.47 30.47
N LYS A 540 -6.22 26.74 31.75
CA LYS A 540 -4.84 26.85 32.30
C LYS A 540 -4.01 25.59 32.08
N GLY A 541 -4.67 24.42 32.00
CA GLY A 541 -4.04 23.12 31.73
C GLY A 541 -3.90 22.76 30.25
N ILE A 542 -4.29 23.67 29.34
CA ILE A 542 -4.32 23.47 27.88
C ILE A 542 -5.03 22.15 27.51
N LYS A 543 -6.16 21.87 28.17
CA LYS A 543 -6.89 20.61 27.98
C LYS A 543 -7.91 20.73 26.85
N LYS A 544 -7.52 20.27 25.65
CA LYS A 544 -8.34 20.32 24.42
C LYS A 544 -9.04 19.00 24.07
N ALA A 545 -8.84 17.93 24.84
CA ALA A 545 -9.39 16.61 24.51
C ALA A 545 -10.92 16.54 24.64
N GLY A 546 -11.58 15.77 23.78
CA GLY A 546 -13.06 15.62 23.74
C GLY A 546 -13.70 15.19 25.06
N LYS A 547 -13.00 14.41 25.89
CA LYS A 547 -13.47 14.03 27.24
C LYS A 547 -13.78 15.21 28.17
N TYR A 548 -13.25 16.40 27.87
CA TYR A 548 -13.51 17.62 28.64
C TYR A 548 -14.61 18.50 28.04
N HIS A 549 -15.10 18.17 26.83
CA HIS A 549 -16.07 18.97 26.09
C HIS A 549 -17.33 19.28 26.91
N LYS A 550 -17.81 18.29 27.68
CA LYS A 550 -18.95 18.43 28.61
C LYS A 550 -18.85 19.69 29.49
N TRP A 551 -17.67 20.00 30.01
CA TRP A 551 -17.48 21.13 30.92
C TRP A 551 -17.50 22.47 30.20
N PHE A 552 -16.83 22.56 29.04
CA PHE A 552 -16.85 23.77 28.23
C PHE A 552 -18.26 24.07 27.71
N ARG A 553 -19.02 23.04 27.33
CA ARG A 553 -20.42 23.18 26.92
C ARG A 553 -21.27 23.80 28.04
N LEU A 554 -21.21 23.23 29.24
CA LEU A 554 -21.94 23.78 30.40
C LEU A 554 -21.52 25.23 30.69
N GLY A 555 -20.23 25.56 30.55
CA GLY A 555 -19.74 26.93 30.73
C GLY A 555 -20.28 27.91 29.67
N VAL A 556 -20.42 27.47 28.42
CA VAL A 556 -20.98 28.27 27.33
C VAL A 556 -22.49 28.47 27.50
N GLU A 557 -23.23 27.43 27.89
CA GLU A 557 -24.67 27.50 28.20
C GLU A 557 -24.95 28.45 29.36
N ALA A 558 -24.09 28.44 30.38
CA ALA A 558 -24.17 29.35 31.53
C ALA A 558 -23.61 30.77 31.24
N GLN A 559 -23.15 31.05 30.02
CA GLN A 559 -22.59 32.35 29.59
C GLN A 559 -21.49 32.89 30.52
N LEU A 560 -20.56 32.02 30.95
CA LEU A 560 -19.52 32.41 31.90
C LEU A 560 -18.52 33.41 31.28
N PRO A 561 -18.12 34.48 32.00
CA PRO A 561 -17.18 35.50 31.52
C PRO A 561 -15.73 35.01 31.63
N ILE A 562 -15.39 33.93 30.92
CA ILE A 562 -14.05 33.32 30.93
C ILE A 562 -13.36 33.57 29.60
N THR A 563 -12.12 34.06 29.64
CA THR A 563 -11.28 34.25 28.45
C THR A 563 -10.99 32.92 27.77
N GLU A 564 -11.05 32.87 26.44
CA GLU A 564 -10.81 31.70 25.59
C GLU A 564 -11.80 30.52 25.75
N LEU A 565 -12.91 30.69 26.49
CA LEU A 565 -13.87 29.61 26.72
C LEU A 565 -14.47 29.07 25.41
N TYR A 566 -14.84 29.98 24.50
CA TYR A 566 -15.44 29.64 23.22
C TYR A 566 -14.44 28.92 22.30
N GLU A 567 -13.15 29.26 22.37
CA GLU A 567 -12.07 28.61 21.63
C GLU A 567 -11.84 27.17 22.12
N TYR A 568 -11.75 26.96 23.44
CA TYR A 568 -11.60 25.61 24.00
C TYR A 568 -12.85 24.74 23.81
N PHE A 569 -14.04 25.35 23.78
CA PHE A 569 -15.26 24.68 23.33
C PHE A 569 -15.09 24.16 21.90
N MET A 570 -14.67 25.01 20.96
CA MET A 570 -14.45 24.63 19.55
C MET A 570 -13.31 23.61 19.36
N TYR A 571 -12.23 23.70 20.15
CA TYR A 571 -11.12 22.74 20.07
C TYR A 571 -11.48 21.36 20.63
N SER A 572 -12.30 21.30 21.68
CA SER A 572 -12.74 20.04 22.29
C SER A 572 -13.93 19.40 21.59
N HIS A 573 -14.63 20.13 20.73
CA HIS A 573 -15.78 19.64 19.98
C HIS A 573 -15.35 18.69 18.84
N GLU A 574 -16.04 17.55 18.74
CA GLU A 574 -15.85 16.59 17.65
C GLU A 574 -16.64 17.03 16.42
N GLU A 575 -15.97 17.15 15.27
CA GLU A 575 -16.55 17.75 14.05
C GLU A 575 -17.69 16.92 13.43
N ASN A 576 -17.82 15.65 13.82
CA ASN A 576 -18.88 14.74 13.36
C ASN A 576 -20.01 14.57 14.39
N ALA A 577 -20.02 15.31 15.50
CA ALA A 577 -21.11 15.23 16.48
C ALA A 577 -22.41 15.80 15.89
N GLU A 578 -23.55 15.17 16.18
CA GLU A 578 -24.89 15.69 15.82
C GLU A 578 -25.29 16.95 16.62
N GLU A 579 -24.46 17.33 17.60
CA GLU A 579 -24.71 18.42 18.53
C GLU A 579 -24.64 19.79 17.83
N GLN A 580 -25.63 20.66 18.11
CA GLN A 580 -25.73 21.98 17.49
C GLN A 580 -24.84 23.00 18.21
N LEU A 581 -24.15 23.85 17.45
CA LEU A 581 -23.36 24.95 18.01
C LEU A 581 -24.29 26.02 18.60
N PRO A 582 -24.11 26.40 19.89
CA PRO A 582 -24.88 27.47 20.51
C PRO A 582 -24.75 28.80 19.76
N GLN A 583 -25.82 29.58 19.71
CA GLN A 583 -25.83 30.90 19.04
C GLN A 583 -24.81 31.87 19.64
N SER A 584 -24.53 31.77 20.94
CA SER A 584 -23.48 32.55 21.62
C SER A 584 -22.09 32.32 21.02
N VAL A 585 -21.76 31.07 20.66
CA VAL A 585 -20.50 30.71 20.00
C VAL A 585 -20.45 31.33 18.59
N LEU A 586 -21.56 31.23 17.84
CA LEU A 586 -21.64 31.79 16.48
C LEU A 586 -21.47 33.31 16.48
N LEU A 587 -22.03 34.02 17.46
CA LEU A 587 -21.89 35.47 17.57
C LEU A 587 -20.47 35.89 18.02
N TYR A 588 -19.85 35.14 18.93
CA TYR A 588 -18.51 35.43 19.42
C TYR A 588 -17.47 35.53 18.30
N PHE A 589 -17.47 34.54 17.39
CA PHE A 589 -16.51 34.49 16.28
C PHE A 589 -16.85 35.44 15.11
N ILE A 590 -17.97 36.16 15.15
CA ILE A 590 -18.21 37.27 14.22
C ILE A 590 -17.21 38.39 14.51
N TYR A 591 -16.92 38.65 15.78
CA TYR A 591 -16.09 39.78 16.21
C TYR A 591 -14.64 39.36 16.51
N ASN A 592 -14.39 38.13 16.94
CA ASN A 592 -13.05 37.65 17.28
C ASN A 592 -12.56 36.54 16.32
N SER A 593 -11.32 36.66 15.83
CA SER A 593 -10.74 35.76 14.79
C SER A 593 -9.58 34.90 15.33
N SER A 594 -9.72 34.32 16.52
CA SER A 594 -8.65 33.56 17.22
C SER A 594 -8.55 32.07 16.83
N LEU A 595 -9.47 31.55 16.00
CA LEU A 595 -9.49 30.12 15.61
C LEU A 595 -8.42 29.77 14.57
N SER A 596 -7.90 28.55 14.65
CA SER A 596 -7.12 27.94 13.57
C SER A 596 -7.93 27.78 12.29
N ASP A 597 -7.26 27.75 11.12
CA ASP A 597 -7.93 27.65 9.81
C ASP A 597 -8.84 26.42 9.69
N ASN A 598 -8.44 25.27 10.25
CA ASN A 598 -9.27 24.06 10.26
C ASN A 598 -10.58 24.27 11.04
N LYS A 599 -10.51 24.83 12.26
CA LYS A 599 -11.71 25.07 13.07
C LYS A 599 -12.55 26.22 12.53
N ARG A 600 -11.94 27.19 11.86
CA ARG A 600 -12.64 28.26 11.15
C ARG A 600 -13.40 27.73 9.94
N ALA A 601 -12.78 26.85 9.15
CA ALA A 601 -13.46 26.13 8.06
C ALA A 601 -14.65 25.33 8.59
N TYR A 602 -14.49 24.63 9.72
CA TYR A 602 -15.59 23.90 10.37
C TYR A 602 -16.75 24.82 10.79
N LEU A 603 -16.45 25.96 11.45
CA LEU A 603 -17.46 26.96 11.83
C LEU A 603 -18.24 27.46 10.61
N TYR A 604 -17.53 27.83 9.54
CA TYR A 604 -18.18 28.35 8.32
C TYR A 604 -19.00 27.28 7.60
N ALA A 605 -18.49 26.04 7.52
CA ALA A 605 -19.24 24.91 6.99
C ALA A 605 -20.52 24.64 7.80
N TYR A 606 -20.46 24.77 9.13
CA TYR A 606 -21.64 24.64 10.00
C TYR A 606 -22.68 25.74 9.73
N VAL A 607 -22.25 26.99 9.55
CA VAL A 607 -23.12 28.13 9.22
C VAL A 607 -23.82 27.92 7.88
N ILE A 608 -23.12 27.39 6.86
CA ILE A 608 -23.69 27.03 5.56
C ILE A 608 -24.72 25.90 5.69
N LYS A 609 -24.36 24.80 6.36
CA LYS A 609 -25.26 23.64 6.53
C LYS A 609 -26.56 24.00 7.26
N ASN A 610 -26.53 25.00 8.16
CA ASN A 610 -27.68 25.44 8.95
C ASN A 610 -28.29 26.76 8.45
N ARG A 611 -28.06 27.15 7.18
CA ARG A 611 -28.53 28.41 6.58
C ARG A 611 -30.02 28.69 6.83
N HIS A 612 -30.88 27.68 6.70
CA HIS A 612 -32.33 27.84 6.88
C HIS A 612 -32.75 28.25 8.30
N LYS A 613 -31.93 27.96 9.31
CA LYS A 613 -32.24 28.28 10.71
C LYS A 613 -31.70 29.65 11.13
N ASN A 614 -30.57 30.09 10.56
CA ASN A 614 -29.81 31.25 11.01
C ASN A 614 -29.44 32.20 9.85
N GLU A 615 -30.42 32.63 9.06
CA GLU A 615 -30.18 33.43 7.85
C GLU A 615 -29.50 34.78 8.12
N SER A 616 -29.85 35.45 9.23
CA SER A 616 -29.24 36.73 9.63
C SER A 616 -27.74 36.59 9.94
N ILE A 617 -27.35 35.52 10.62
CA ILE A 617 -25.96 35.19 10.94
C ILE A 617 -25.20 34.86 9.65
N PHE A 618 -25.81 34.05 8.77
CA PHE A 618 -25.22 33.69 7.48
C PHE A 618 -24.86 34.93 6.63
N ARG A 619 -25.79 35.89 6.51
CA ARG A 619 -25.55 37.15 5.76
C ARG A 619 -24.37 37.94 6.32
N THR A 620 -24.22 37.95 7.64
CA THR A 620 -23.12 38.66 8.32
C THR A 620 -21.76 37.96 8.07
N TYR A 621 -21.75 36.63 8.03
CA TYR A 621 -20.55 35.84 7.75
C TYR A 621 -20.18 35.80 6.26
N TYR A 622 -21.12 36.03 5.34
CA TYR A 622 -20.95 35.76 3.91
C TYR A 622 -19.65 36.30 3.32
N LYS A 623 -19.38 37.60 3.45
CA LYS A 623 -18.15 38.22 2.91
C LYS A 623 -16.87 37.71 3.57
N LYS A 624 -16.92 37.34 4.86
CA LYS A 624 -15.77 36.75 5.57
C LYS A 624 -15.51 35.31 5.13
N MET A 625 -16.59 34.55 4.89
CA MET A 625 -16.51 33.19 4.37
C MET A 625 -15.96 33.20 2.94
N GLU A 626 -16.45 34.09 2.08
CA GLU A 626 -15.99 34.26 0.69
C GLU A 626 -14.48 34.53 0.62
N LEU A 627 -13.99 35.56 1.34
CA LEU A 627 -12.57 35.92 1.36
C LEU A 627 -11.69 34.79 1.94
N PHE A 628 -12.17 34.10 2.97
CA PHE A 628 -11.46 32.96 3.54
C PHE A 628 -11.40 31.79 2.55
N THR A 629 -12.51 31.48 1.90
CA THR A 629 -12.60 30.42 0.89
C THR A 629 -11.67 30.71 -0.29
N ALA A 630 -11.63 31.94 -0.80
CA ALA A 630 -10.71 32.35 -1.86
C ALA A 630 -9.24 32.15 -1.45
N LYS A 631 -8.86 32.61 -0.26
CA LYS A 631 -7.49 32.46 0.27
C LYS A 631 -7.08 30.99 0.48
N GLN A 632 -8.00 30.15 0.96
CA GLN A 632 -7.72 28.72 1.15
C GLN A 632 -7.63 27.96 -0.19
N LEU A 633 -8.40 28.39 -1.19
CA LEU A 633 -8.32 27.85 -2.54
C LEU A 633 -6.98 28.20 -3.20
N GLU A 634 -6.54 29.46 -3.09
CA GLU A 634 -5.24 29.91 -3.60
C GLU A 634 -4.08 29.13 -2.96
N ALA A 635 -4.20 28.78 -1.68
CA ALA A 635 -3.24 27.94 -0.94
C ALA A 635 -3.37 26.43 -1.22
N HIS A 636 -4.31 26.00 -2.08
CA HIS A 636 -4.61 24.61 -2.44
C HIS A 636 -4.94 23.71 -1.23
N ASN A 637 -5.53 24.26 -0.18
CA ASN A 637 -5.94 23.50 1.00
C ASN A 637 -7.30 22.81 0.77
N ILE A 638 -7.43 21.57 1.25
CA ILE A 638 -8.72 20.86 1.27
C ILE A 638 -8.92 20.13 2.61
N ASN A 639 -10.16 20.08 3.04
CA ASN A 639 -10.68 19.17 4.06
C ASN A 639 -12.20 19.07 3.88
N ARG A 640 -12.89 18.23 4.67
CA ARG A 640 -14.36 18.07 4.61
C ARG A 640 -15.13 19.39 4.73
N SER A 641 -14.65 20.30 5.58
CA SER A 641 -15.31 21.58 5.85
C SER A 641 -15.08 22.59 4.71
N LEU A 642 -13.86 22.65 4.17
CA LEU A 642 -13.52 23.45 2.99
C LEU A 642 -14.27 22.97 1.74
N ALA A 643 -14.50 21.67 1.58
CA ALA A 643 -15.29 21.14 0.47
C ALA A 643 -16.74 21.67 0.46
N VAL A 644 -17.35 21.88 1.64
CA VAL A 644 -18.67 22.51 1.77
C VAL A 644 -18.62 23.97 1.34
N LEU A 645 -17.56 24.69 1.72
CA LEU A 645 -17.34 26.08 1.35
C LEU A 645 -17.15 26.24 -0.17
N TYR A 646 -16.27 25.44 -0.78
CA TYR A 646 -16.04 25.46 -2.23
C TYR A 646 -17.32 25.16 -3.01
N ARG A 647 -18.15 24.22 -2.54
CA ARG A 647 -19.43 23.91 -3.17
C ARG A 647 -20.42 25.07 -3.13
N GLU A 648 -20.52 25.78 -2.00
CA GLU A 648 -21.46 26.91 -1.88
C GLU A 648 -21.03 28.09 -2.76
N PHE A 649 -19.74 28.44 -2.77
CA PHE A 649 -19.25 29.63 -3.48
C PHE A 649 -18.95 29.38 -4.96
N TYR A 650 -18.51 28.18 -5.34
CA TYR A 650 -18.07 27.88 -6.71
C TYR A 650 -18.96 26.87 -7.45
N GLY A 651 -19.91 26.20 -6.77
CA GLY A 651 -20.75 25.16 -7.41
C GLY A 651 -21.92 25.68 -8.24
N ASN A 652 -22.32 26.96 -8.09
CA ASN A 652 -23.51 27.54 -8.73
C ASN A 652 -23.21 28.41 -9.97
N GLY A 653 -22.07 28.19 -10.65
CA GLY A 653 -21.80 28.72 -11.99
C GLY A 653 -21.16 30.11 -12.10
N ALA A 654 -21.02 30.86 -11.00
CA ALA A 654 -20.31 32.14 -11.00
C ALA A 654 -18.89 32.00 -10.41
N VAL A 655 -18.02 31.24 -11.08
CA VAL A 655 -16.62 31.07 -10.67
C VAL A 655 -15.77 32.16 -11.34
N SER A 656 -14.97 32.89 -10.56
CA SER A 656 -14.00 33.85 -11.11
C SER A 656 -12.91 33.12 -11.90
N ALA A 657 -12.28 33.80 -12.87
CA ALA A 657 -11.17 33.22 -13.64
C ALA A 657 -10.01 32.75 -12.73
N GLU A 658 -9.71 33.52 -11.68
CA GLU A 658 -8.68 33.18 -10.68
C GLU A 658 -9.05 31.90 -9.89
N ALA A 659 -10.29 31.77 -9.44
CA ALA A 659 -10.74 30.56 -8.74
C ALA A 659 -10.75 29.34 -9.67
N ALA A 660 -11.19 29.51 -10.93
CA ALA A 660 -11.20 28.45 -11.94
C ALA A 660 -9.80 27.91 -12.26
N ALA A 661 -8.76 28.74 -12.15
CA ALA A 661 -7.37 28.31 -12.32
C ALA A 661 -6.89 27.38 -11.19
N HIS A 662 -7.35 27.62 -9.94
CA HIS A 662 -6.92 26.88 -8.75
C HIS A 662 -7.79 25.67 -8.37
N LEU A 663 -9.05 25.61 -8.83
CA LEU A 663 -9.96 24.49 -8.54
C LEU A 663 -9.40 23.10 -8.93
N PRO A 664 -8.71 22.91 -10.07
CA PRO A 664 -8.15 21.61 -10.44
C PRO A 664 -7.18 20.98 -9.43
N TYR A 665 -6.58 21.78 -8.54
CA TYR A 665 -5.69 21.29 -7.47
C TYR A 665 -6.45 20.61 -6.30
N VAL A 666 -7.76 20.85 -6.19
CA VAL A 666 -8.58 20.39 -5.06
C VAL A 666 -9.78 19.52 -5.46
N ILE A 667 -10.32 19.65 -6.68
CA ILE A 667 -11.51 18.90 -7.13
C ILE A 667 -11.32 17.37 -7.13
N TYR A 668 -10.10 16.91 -7.39
CA TYR A 668 -9.78 15.48 -7.48
C TYR A 668 -9.33 14.88 -6.15
N ARG A 669 -9.25 15.68 -5.08
CA ARG A 669 -8.86 15.17 -3.76
C ARG A 669 -10.02 14.41 -3.12
N GLN A 670 -9.73 13.18 -2.73
CA GLN A 670 -10.64 12.28 -2.04
C GLN A 670 -10.05 11.88 -0.69
N GLU A 671 -10.92 11.57 0.27
CA GLU A 671 -10.51 11.08 1.58
C GLU A 671 -10.32 9.57 1.54
N PHE A 672 -9.11 9.12 1.83
CA PHE A 672 -8.82 7.73 2.10
C PHE A 672 -8.91 7.48 3.61
N ILE A 673 -9.70 6.49 4.01
CA ILE A 673 -9.87 6.10 5.42
C ILE A 673 -9.56 4.61 5.56
N CYS A 674 -8.57 4.30 6.38
CA CYS A 674 -8.22 2.94 6.77
C CYS A 674 -8.17 2.84 8.29
N ASN A 675 -8.98 1.94 8.85
CA ASN A 675 -9.06 1.73 10.30
C ASN A 675 -7.93 0.85 10.84
N ASN A 676 -7.05 0.35 9.97
CA ASN A 676 -5.98 -0.56 10.36
C ASN A 676 -4.74 0.22 10.85
N PRO A 677 -4.35 0.10 12.14
CA PRO A 677 -3.19 0.82 12.68
C PRO A 677 -1.84 0.41 12.09
N SER A 678 -1.75 -0.75 11.44
CA SER A 678 -0.51 -1.23 10.81
C SER A 678 -0.19 -0.51 9.49
N ILE A 679 -1.17 0.16 8.88
CA ILE A 679 -1.02 0.89 7.62
C ILE A 679 -0.59 2.33 7.94
N VAL A 680 0.56 2.73 7.40
CA VAL A 680 1.18 4.03 7.65
C VAL A 680 1.23 4.93 6.42
N GLY A 681 1.01 4.38 5.22
CA GLY A 681 1.03 5.12 3.97
C GLY A 681 0.10 4.53 2.91
N ILE A 682 -0.05 5.27 1.83
CA ILE A 682 -0.78 4.88 0.63
C ILE A 682 0.06 5.26 -0.60
N VAL A 683 0.12 4.36 -1.57
CA VAL A 683 0.66 4.63 -2.89
C VAL A 683 -0.50 4.72 -3.89
N VAL A 684 -0.56 5.81 -4.64
CA VAL A 684 -1.51 5.97 -5.74
C VAL A 684 -0.76 5.95 -7.05
N THR A 685 -1.24 5.14 -7.99
CA THR A 685 -0.69 5.07 -9.35
C THR A 685 -1.78 5.36 -10.36
N HIS A 686 -1.45 6.18 -11.36
CA HIS A 686 -2.34 6.53 -12.47
C HIS A 686 -1.79 5.88 -13.74
N GLU A 687 -2.65 5.40 -14.64
CA GLU A 687 -2.18 4.82 -15.91
C GLU A 687 -1.49 5.85 -16.79
N GLU A 688 -2.00 7.07 -16.70
CA GLU A 688 -1.70 8.17 -17.60
C GLU A 688 -0.35 8.84 -17.27
N LEU A 689 0.18 8.60 -16.07
CA LEU A 689 1.42 9.18 -15.57
C LEU A 689 2.39 8.07 -15.11
N GLU A 690 3.69 8.26 -15.33
CA GLU A 690 4.70 7.29 -14.88
C GLU A 690 5.01 7.38 -13.37
N LEU A 691 4.58 8.46 -12.72
CA LEU A 691 4.89 8.76 -11.32
C LEU A 691 3.92 8.07 -10.35
N GLU A 692 4.47 7.54 -9.26
CA GLU A 692 3.69 7.04 -8.12
C GLU A 692 3.69 8.09 -7.00
N GLU A 693 2.54 8.38 -6.42
CA GLU A 693 2.41 9.30 -5.29
C GLU A 693 2.40 8.49 -3.98
N ASN A 694 3.37 8.73 -3.10
CA ASN A 694 3.44 8.13 -1.76
C ASN A 694 2.96 9.14 -0.72
N ILE A 695 1.84 8.85 -0.05
CA ILE A 695 1.21 9.77 0.91
C ILE A 695 1.14 9.09 2.28
N PRO A 696 1.63 9.73 3.36
CA PRO A 696 1.54 9.17 4.71
C PRO A 696 0.11 9.30 5.29
N LEU A 697 -0.31 8.32 6.09
CA LEU A 697 -1.56 8.37 6.84
C LEU A 697 -1.36 9.11 8.17
N THR A 698 -2.33 9.97 8.51
CA THR A 698 -2.42 10.62 9.82
C THR A 698 -3.74 10.21 10.48
N ASP A 699 -3.68 9.57 11.64
CA ASP A 699 -4.87 9.01 12.34
C ASP A 699 -5.78 8.16 11.44
N GLY A 700 -5.19 7.27 10.62
CA GLY A 700 -5.92 6.39 9.71
C GLY A 700 -6.50 7.08 8.46
N ARG A 701 -6.14 8.35 8.21
CA ARG A 701 -6.67 9.15 7.10
C ARG A 701 -5.58 9.75 6.21
N ALA A 702 -5.87 9.85 4.93
CA ALA A 702 -5.02 10.55 3.95
C ALA A 702 -5.87 11.24 2.87
N TRP A 703 -5.32 12.29 2.26
CA TRP A 703 -5.93 12.95 1.11
C TRP A 703 -5.21 12.46 -0.15
N VAL A 704 -5.96 11.85 -1.06
CA VAL A 704 -5.41 11.27 -2.30
C VAL A 704 -6.04 11.92 -3.52
N ASP A 705 -5.25 12.17 -4.55
CA ASP A 705 -5.76 12.65 -5.82
C ASP A 705 -6.20 11.46 -6.68
N ILE A 706 -7.47 11.44 -7.06
CA ILE A 706 -8.04 10.43 -7.95
C ILE A 706 -8.80 11.16 -9.05
N PHE A 707 -8.14 11.29 -10.21
CA PHE A 707 -8.67 12.01 -11.37
C PHE A 707 -8.97 11.10 -12.57
N SER A 708 -8.58 9.83 -12.54
CA SER A 708 -8.94 8.85 -13.57
C SER A 708 -9.55 7.59 -12.97
N LYS A 709 -10.38 6.88 -13.73
CA LYS A 709 -10.95 5.59 -13.29
C LYS A 709 -9.91 4.46 -13.26
N THR A 710 -8.79 4.67 -13.92
CA THR A 710 -7.66 3.74 -14.01
C THR A 710 -6.75 3.83 -12.78
N ALA A 711 -6.96 4.82 -11.90
CA ALA A 711 -6.21 5.00 -10.68
C ALA A 711 -6.26 3.74 -9.79
N ARG A 712 -5.09 3.33 -9.29
CA ARG A 712 -4.94 2.19 -8.39
C ARG A 712 -4.32 2.65 -7.07
N ILE A 713 -4.78 2.02 -6.00
CA ILE A 713 -4.47 2.39 -4.64
C ILE A 713 -3.87 1.20 -3.93
N PHE A 714 -2.70 1.43 -3.32
CA PHE A 714 -1.95 0.42 -2.60
C PHE A 714 -1.66 0.91 -1.18
N PRO A 715 -2.40 0.43 -0.16
CA PRO A 715 -2.05 0.69 1.23
C PRO A 715 -0.66 0.12 1.56
N VAL A 716 0.11 0.81 2.40
CA VAL A 716 1.48 0.45 2.77
C VAL A 716 1.61 0.28 4.28
N ASP A 717 2.13 -0.86 4.72
CA ASP A 717 2.39 -1.12 6.14
C ASP A 717 3.66 -0.42 6.67
N THR A 718 3.90 -0.54 7.97
CA THR A 718 5.11 0.00 8.62
C THR A 718 6.42 -0.56 8.07
N PHE A 719 6.39 -1.71 7.39
CA PHE A 719 7.55 -2.39 6.83
C PHE A 719 7.73 -2.11 5.33
N GLY A 720 6.91 -1.26 4.71
CA GLY A 720 7.00 -0.94 3.28
C GLY A 720 6.42 -2.02 2.35
N ASN A 721 5.60 -2.94 2.86
CA ASN A 721 4.85 -3.87 2.03
C ASN A 721 3.58 -3.21 1.49
N ARG A 722 3.27 -3.46 0.21
CA ARG A 722 2.09 -2.92 -0.47
C ARG A 722 0.96 -3.95 -0.47
N TYR A 723 -0.25 -3.46 -0.28
CA TYR A 723 -1.48 -4.26 -0.24
C TYR A 723 -2.46 -3.80 -1.32
N THR A 724 -3.45 -4.63 -1.64
CA THR A 724 -4.51 -4.32 -2.60
C THR A 724 -5.88 -4.68 -2.02
N VAL A 725 -6.49 -5.78 -2.48
CA VAL A 725 -7.83 -6.25 -2.11
C VAL A 725 -7.87 -6.84 -0.69
N SER A 726 -6.73 -7.24 -0.13
CA SER A 726 -6.69 -7.84 1.21
C SER A 726 -6.92 -6.84 2.36
N MET A 727 -6.86 -5.54 2.07
CA MET A 727 -7.03 -4.44 3.03
C MET A 727 -8.34 -3.69 2.82
N ASP A 728 -9.13 -3.61 3.89
CA ASP A 728 -10.38 -2.86 3.90
C ASP A 728 -10.09 -1.36 4.08
N TYR A 729 -10.52 -0.58 3.09
CA TYR A 729 -10.47 0.88 3.15
C TYR A 729 -11.72 1.48 2.51
N THR A 730 -11.98 2.74 2.82
CA THR A 730 -13.06 3.52 2.19
C THR A 730 -12.49 4.78 1.56
N ILE A 731 -13.03 5.14 0.39
CA ILE A 731 -12.70 6.37 -0.32
C ILE A 731 -13.97 7.22 -0.38
N GLN A 732 -13.88 8.46 0.11
CA GLN A 732 -15.01 9.40 0.09
C GLN A 732 -14.66 10.61 -0.77
N PRO A 733 -15.42 10.87 -1.85
CA PRO A 733 -15.21 12.05 -2.68
C PRO A 733 -15.65 13.31 -1.92
N LEU A 734 -14.79 14.33 -1.91
CA LEU A 734 -15.08 15.60 -1.24
C LEU A 734 -15.92 16.53 -2.12
N MET A 735 -15.60 16.57 -3.41
CA MET A 735 -16.26 17.38 -4.42
C MET A 735 -16.69 16.50 -5.61
N LYS A 736 -17.57 17.05 -6.45
CA LYS A 736 -18.00 16.42 -7.70
C LYS A 736 -17.31 17.15 -8.85
N PRO A 737 -16.33 16.54 -9.52
CA PRO A 737 -15.60 17.18 -10.61
C PRO A 737 -16.51 17.73 -11.72
N GLU A 738 -17.62 17.03 -12.00
CA GLU A 738 -18.57 17.34 -13.07
C GLU A 738 -19.17 18.75 -12.95
N ASP A 739 -19.30 19.27 -11.73
CA ASP A 739 -19.88 20.60 -11.47
C ASP A 739 -18.93 21.75 -11.88
N TYR A 740 -17.62 21.49 -12.02
CA TYR A 740 -16.59 22.54 -12.19
C TYR A 740 -15.81 22.45 -13.51
N GLU A 741 -15.73 21.26 -14.10
CA GLU A 741 -14.86 20.96 -15.25
C GLU A 741 -15.04 21.87 -16.47
N GLU A 742 -16.28 22.17 -16.85
CA GLU A 742 -16.60 23.01 -18.02
C GLU A 742 -16.10 24.44 -17.87
N ILE A 743 -16.08 24.96 -16.63
CA ILE A 743 -15.59 26.30 -16.36
C ILE A 743 -14.06 26.25 -16.29
N CYS A 744 -13.50 25.27 -15.57
CA CYS A 744 -12.06 25.13 -15.37
C CYS A 744 -11.26 24.97 -16.67
N ILE A 745 -11.78 24.25 -17.69
CA ILE A 745 -11.04 23.99 -18.94
C ILE A 745 -10.73 25.25 -19.75
N ASN A 746 -11.51 26.32 -19.56
CA ASN A 746 -11.31 27.60 -20.25
C ASN A 746 -10.21 28.45 -19.59
N TYR A 747 -9.92 28.24 -18.30
CA TYR A 747 -9.02 29.08 -17.51
C TYR A 747 -7.80 28.32 -16.95
N SER A 748 -7.78 26.99 -17.04
CA SER A 748 -6.72 26.14 -16.51
C SER A 748 -6.27 25.08 -17.51
N ASN A 749 -4.96 24.85 -17.58
CA ASN A 749 -4.34 23.74 -18.32
C ASN A 749 -3.75 22.69 -17.35
N HIS A 750 -4.34 22.55 -16.16
CA HIS A 750 -3.81 21.65 -15.15
C HIS A 750 -3.81 20.18 -15.63
N PRO A 751 -2.70 19.42 -15.50
CA PRO A 751 -2.60 18.05 -16.02
C PRO A 751 -3.73 17.11 -15.58
N LYS A 752 -4.10 17.12 -14.29
CA LYS A 752 -5.18 16.28 -13.74
C LYS A 752 -6.54 16.52 -14.42
N LEU A 753 -6.85 17.78 -14.74
CA LEU A 753 -8.08 18.16 -15.43
C LEU A 753 -8.09 17.69 -16.88
N LEU A 754 -6.97 17.93 -17.58
CA LEU A 754 -6.82 17.55 -18.98
C LEU A 754 -6.92 16.03 -19.16
N ILE A 755 -6.27 15.26 -18.29
CA ILE A 755 -6.32 13.80 -18.31
C ILE A 755 -7.73 13.28 -18.01
N HIS A 756 -8.39 13.82 -16.98
CA HIS A 756 -9.78 13.43 -16.64
C HIS A 756 -10.73 13.62 -17.83
N LEU A 757 -10.68 14.80 -18.45
CA LEU A 757 -11.52 15.14 -19.59
C LEU A 757 -11.19 14.29 -20.82
N PHE A 758 -9.92 13.97 -21.03
CA PHE A 758 -9.50 13.14 -22.16
C PHE A 758 -9.99 11.69 -22.01
N ASP A 759 -9.86 11.09 -20.82
CA ASP A 759 -10.42 9.76 -20.52
C ASP A 759 -11.94 9.73 -20.76
N ARG A 760 -12.66 10.81 -20.39
CA ARG A 760 -14.09 10.95 -20.69
C ARG A 760 -14.35 11.02 -22.19
N CYS A 761 -13.64 11.87 -22.92
CA CYS A 761 -13.80 11.99 -24.38
C CYS A 761 -13.50 10.69 -25.12
N GLN A 762 -12.52 9.91 -24.67
CA GLN A 762 -12.16 8.63 -25.27
C GLN A 762 -13.23 7.57 -25.01
N ARG A 763 -13.74 7.50 -23.77
CA ARG A 763 -14.82 6.57 -23.39
C ARG A 763 -16.12 6.85 -24.15
N ASP A 764 -16.50 8.11 -24.24
CA ASP A 764 -17.75 8.54 -24.85
C ASP A 764 -17.63 8.71 -26.38
N HIS A 765 -16.47 8.35 -26.97
CA HIS A 765 -16.18 8.44 -28.40
C HIS A 765 -16.49 9.83 -28.98
N ILE A 766 -16.09 10.89 -28.26
CA ILE A 766 -16.36 12.27 -28.66
C ILE A 766 -15.31 12.72 -29.67
N PHE A 767 -15.76 12.97 -30.91
CA PHE A 767 -14.94 13.49 -32.00
C PHE A 767 -15.45 14.87 -32.44
N ASN A 768 -14.94 15.93 -31.82
CA ASN A 768 -15.24 17.31 -32.17
C ASN A 768 -14.02 18.22 -31.99
N GLU A 769 -14.11 19.46 -32.47
CA GLU A 769 -13.02 20.44 -32.42
C GLU A 769 -12.54 20.73 -30.99
N ARG A 770 -13.45 20.75 -30.01
CA ARG A 770 -13.13 20.93 -28.58
C ARG A 770 -12.29 19.77 -28.04
N ALA A 771 -12.66 18.53 -28.37
CA ALA A 771 -11.92 17.33 -27.98
C ALA A 771 -10.54 17.30 -28.66
N THR A 772 -10.44 17.75 -29.91
CA THR A 772 -9.16 17.87 -30.62
C THR A 772 -8.25 18.93 -29.98
N ALA A 773 -8.80 20.09 -29.59
CA ALA A 773 -8.06 21.10 -28.84
C ALA A 773 -7.58 20.58 -27.47
N LEU A 774 -8.42 19.80 -26.77
CA LEU A 774 -8.06 19.13 -25.52
C LEU A 774 -6.91 18.13 -25.72
N ARG A 775 -6.99 17.26 -26.74
CA ARG A 775 -5.94 16.28 -27.08
C ARG A 775 -4.59 16.96 -27.32
N LYS A 776 -4.57 18.10 -28.01
CA LYS A 776 -3.35 18.90 -28.20
C LYS A 776 -2.76 19.38 -26.87
N LYS A 777 -3.59 19.82 -25.93
CA LYS A 777 -3.14 20.21 -24.58
C LYS A 777 -2.59 19.02 -23.80
N VAL A 778 -3.20 17.84 -23.92
CA VAL A 778 -2.72 16.61 -23.25
C VAL A 778 -1.32 16.21 -23.73
N LEU A 779 -1.02 16.37 -25.02
CA LEU A 779 0.34 16.10 -25.55
C LEU A 779 1.43 17.02 -24.97
N SER A 780 1.05 18.17 -24.39
CA SER A 780 1.99 19.10 -23.74
C SER A 780 2.21 18.81 -22.24
N ILE A 781 1.61 17.74 -21.70
CA ILE A 781 1.79 17.35 -20.30
C ILE A 781 3.13 16.63 -20.14
N ASP A 782 3.98 17.14 -19.26
CA ASP A 782 5.23 16.49 -18.88
C ASP A 782 4.96 15.20 -18.07
N GLY A 783 5.67 14.11 -18.41
CA GLY A 783 5.60 12.84 -17.68
C GLY A 783 4.39 11.94 -18.01
N ILE A 784 3.71 12.22 -19.13
CA ILE A 784 2.66 11.35 -19.66
C ILE A 784 3.24 9.99 -20.08
N ASN A 785 2.55 8.91 -19.72
CA ASN A 785 2.95 7.56 -20.09
C ASN A 785 2.99 7.43 -21.62
N ARG A 786 4.05 6.82 -22.17
CA ARG A 786 4.25 6.67 -23.62
C ARG A 786 3.07 6.00 -24.31
N LEU A 787 2.47 4.97 -23.72
CA LEU A 787 1.30 4.30 -24.30
C LEU A 787 0.12 5.28 -24.45
N TYR A 788 -0.12 6.09 -23.42
CA TYR A 788 -1.19 7.07 -23.39
C TYR A 788 -0.92 8.24 -24.36
N TYR A 789 0.35 8.62 -24.51
CA TYR A 789 0.80 9.59 -25.51
C TYR A 789 0.48 9.13 -26.94
N TYR A 790 0.78 7.87 -27.28
CA TYR A 790 0.44 7.34 -28.61
C TYR A 790 -1.05 7.13 -28.81
N ASP A 791 -1.81 6.76 -27.77
CA ASP A 791 -3.26 6.70 -27.83
C ASP A 791 -3.86 8.11 -28.13
N CYS A 792 -3.26 9.18 -27.59
CA CYS A 792 -3.64 10.56 -27.94
C CYS A 792 -3.30 10.92 -29.40
N LEU A 793 -2.08 10.58 -29.86
CA LEU A 793 -1.65 10.85 -31.24
C LEU A 793 -2.50 10.11 -32.26
N GLU A 794 -2.81 8.85 -32.01
CA GLU A 794 -3.69 8.06 -32.88
C GLU A 794 -5.08 8.69 -32.97
N ALA A 795 -5.68 9.10 -31.86
CA ALA A 795 -7.00 9.75 -31.88
C ALA A 795 -6.99 11.07 -32.67
N LEU A 796 -5.87 11.79 -32.71
CA LEU A 796 -5.68 12.97 -33.56
C LEU A 796 -5.53 12.58 -35.04
N VAL A 797 -4.74 11.54 -35.33
CA VAL A 797 -4.57 11.01 -36.70
C VAL A 797 -5.90 10.56 -37.27
N ASP A 798 -6.71 9.82 -36.52
CA ASP A 798 -8.04 9.39 -36.94
C ASP A 798 -8.95 10.58 -37.25
N TYR A 799 -8.96 11.60 -36.38
CA TYR A 799 -9.74 12.82 -36.61
C TYR A 799 -9.30 13.54 -37.90
N TYR A 800 -8.01 13.83 -38.10
CA TYR A 800 -7.59 14.56 -39.30
C TYR A 800 -7.68 13.73 -40.58
N TYR A 801 -7.68 12.40 -40.48
CA TYR A 801 -7.97 11.51 -41.59
C TYR A 801 -9.45 11.64 -42.04
N GLU A 802 -10.40 11.64 -41.10
CA GLU A 802 -11.83 11.78 -41.39
C GLU A 802 -12.20 13.18 -41.92
N TYR A 803 -11.57 14.23 -41.40
CA TYR A 803 -11.86 15.63 -41.78
C TYR A 803 -10.94 16.18 -42.89
N TYR A 804 -10.16 15.32 -43.56
CA TYR A 804 -9.31 15.64 -44.72
C TYR A 804 -8.36 16.85 -44.53
N ASN A 805 -7.66 16.92 -43.40
CA ASN A 805 -6.59 17.92 -43.20
C ASN A 805 -5.21 17.26 -43.35
N ASP A 806 -4.70 17.30 -44.58
CA ASP A 806 -3.51 16.55 -44.97
C ASP A 806 -2.24 17.03 -44.25
N GLU A 807 -2.04 18.34 -44.09
CA GLU A 807 -0.84 18.91 -43.44
C GLU A 807 -0.73 18.48 -41.96
N LEU A 808 -1.83 18.60 -41.20
CA LEU A 808 -1.83 18.22 -39.79
C LEU A 808 -1.77 16.70 -39.63
N LEU A 809 -2.42 15.94 -40.51
CA LEU A 809 -2.33 14.49 -40.52
C LEU A 809 -0.89 14.01 -40.72
N GLU A 810 -0.17 14.57 -41.70
CA GLU A 810 1.24 14.25 -41.94
C GLU A 810 2.12 14.63 -40.75
N TYR A 811 1.87 15.80 -40.13
CA TYR A 811 2.59 16.21 -38.92
C TYR A 811 2.41 15.20 -37.78
N TYR A 812 1.19 14.79 -37.43
CA TYR A 812 0.97 13.84 -36.34
C TYR A 812 1.47 12.41 -36.66
N LEU A 813 1.35 11.95 -37.91
CA LEU A 813 1.96 10.69 -38.36
C LEU A 813 3.49 10.72 -38.24
N SER A 814 4.12 11.88 -38.47
CA SER A 814 5.57 12.07 -38.31
C SER A 814 6.04 11.91 -36.86
N LEU A 815 5.16 12.14 -35.87
CA LEU A 815 5.47 11.97 -34.45
C LEU A 815 5.28 10.54 -33.95
N ILE A 816 4.54 9.69 -34.68
CA ILE A 816 4.28 8.32 -34.27
C ILE A 816 5.50 7.43 -34.50
N ALA A 817 5.90 6.70 -33.45
CA ALA A 817 6.84 5.60 -33.51
C ALA A 817 6.04 4.27 -33.36
N ILE A 818 5.88 3.54 -34.47
CA ILE A 818 5.00 2.37 -34.55
C ILE A 818 5.38 1.27 -33.54
N ASN A 819 6.66 1.20 -33.17
CA ASN A 819 7.19 0.26 -32.20
C ASN A 819 6.61 0.42 -30.79
N GLU A 820 6.21 1.63 -30.41
CA GLU A 820 5.66 1.95 -29.09
C GLU A 820 4.13 1.94 -29.06
N VAL A 821 3.48 1.79 -30.21
CA VAL A 821 2.02 1.71 -30.32
C VAL A 821 1.52 0.31 -29.95
N ARG A 822 0.31 0.23 -29.38
CA ARG A 822 -0.37 -1.04 -29.08
C ARG A 822 -0.54 -1.89 -30.36
N PRO A 823 -0.29 -3.22 -30.33
CA PRO A 823 -0.33 -4.07 -31.52
C PRO A 823 -1.61 -3.97 -32.36
N GLU A 824 -2.78 -3.90 -31.69
CA GLU A 824 -4.10 -3.84 -32.32
C GLU A 824 -4.28 -2.64 -33.27
N LYS A 825 -3.56 -1.54 -33.01
CA LYS A 825 -3.71 -0.27 -33.71
C LYS A 825 -2.68 -0.07 -34.82
N ARG A 826 -1.59 -0.86 -34.81
CA ARG A 826 -0.47 -0.72 -35.75
C ARG A 826 -0.90 -0.87 -37.19
N LEU A 827 -1.77 -1.83 -37.49
CA LEU A 827 -2.22 -2.12 -38.86
C LEU A 827 -2.91 -0.91 -39.50
N LYS A 828 -3.80 -0.25 -38.75
CA LYS A 828 -4.53 0.95 -39.20
C LYS A 828 -3.56 2.12 -39.46
N LEU A 829 -2.61 2.35 -38.55
CA LEU A 829 -1.61 3.41 -38.71
C LEU A 829 -0.66 3.16 -39.89
N LEU A 830 -0.25 1.91 -40.11
CA LEU A 830 0.53 1.52 -41.28
C LEU A 830 -0.22 1.82 -42.58
N GLU A 831 -1.52 1.56 -42.63
CA GLU A 831 -2.34 1.90 -43.80
C GLU A 831 -2.33 3.42 -44.09
N TYR A 832 -2.47 4.25 -43.06
CA TYR A 832 -2.39 5.71 -43.21
C TYR A 832 -1.01 6.17 -43.66
N MET A 833 0.06 5.61 -43.10
CA MET A 833 1.44 5.93 -43.49
C MET A 833 1.73 5.57 -44.94
N VAL A 834 1.24 4.43 -45.45
CA VAL A 834 1.36 4.06 -46.86
C VAL A 834 0.60 5.03 -47.76
N LYS A 835 -0.63 5.43 -47.38
CA LYS A 835 -1.44 6.39 -48.16
C LYS A 835 -0.80 7.79 -48.21
N ARG A 836 -0.04 8.18 -47.19
CA ARG A 836 0.66 9.48 -47.07
C ARG A 836 2.16 9.40 -47.39
N CYS A 837 2.60 8.34 -48.07
CA CYS A 837 3.97 8.19 -48.57
C CYS A 837 5.08 8.18 -47.48
N PHE A 838 4.77 7.83 -46.22
CA PHE A 838 5.77 7.62 -45.16
C PHE A 838 6.48 6.27 -45.30
N TYR A 839 7.05 6.00 -46.47
CA TYR A 839 7.51 4.67 -46.83
C TYR A 839 8.68 4.17 -45.99
N GLU A 840 9.66 5.02 -45.62
CA GLU A 840 10.79 4.63 -44.78
C GLU A 840 10.33 4.15 -43.39
N LYS A 841 9.39 4.87 -42.75
CA LYS A 841 8.83 4.45 -41.46
C LYS A 841 8.07 3.12 -41.54
N VAL A 842 7.35 2.91 -42.65
CA VAL A 842 6.65 1.64 -42.89
C VAL A 842 7.69 0.52 -43.03
N LEU A 843 8.74 0.74 -43.79
CA LEU A 843 9.82 -0.22 -44.00
C LEU A 843 10.50 -0.64 -42.70
N ASP A 844 10.86 0.32 -41.84
CA ASP A 844 11.40 0.05 -40.50
C ASP A 844 10.43 -0.80 -39.65
N ALA A 845 9.13 -0.49 -39.73
CA ALA A 845 8.11 -1.24 -39.00
C ALA A 845 7.93 -2.67 -39.55
N LEU A 846 8.00 -2.87 -40.88
CA LEU A 846 7.90 -4.19 -41.51
C LEU A 846 9.13 -5.06 -41.22
N GLU A 847 10.31 -4.46 -41.04
CA GLU A 847 11.52 -5.18 -40.66
C GLU A 847 11.37 -5.81 -39.27
N ILE A 848 10.81 -5.05 -38.33
CA ILE A 848 10.60 -5.47 -36.95
C ILE A 848 9.39 -6.42 -36.85
N PHE A 849 8.20 -5.94 -37.20
CA PHE A 849 6.93 -6.65 -36.92
C PHE A 849 6.54 -7.64 -38.01
N GLY A 850 7.02 -7.44 -39.24
CA GLY A 850 6.60 -8.21 -40.40
C GLY A 850 5.46 -7.60 -41.17
N TYR A 851 5.04 -8.34 -42.20
CA TYR A 851 4.06 -7.94 -43.21
C TYR A 851 2.94 -8.98 -43.39
N GLU A 852 2.93 -10.04 -42.58
CA GLU A 852 2.08 -11.21 -42.75
C GLU A 852 0.58 -10.90 -42.48
N GLU A 853 0.29 -9.98 -41.56
CA GLU A 853 -1.07 -9.51 -41.22
C GLU A 853 -1.61 -8.44 -42.21
N LEU A 854 -0.76 -7.89 -43.09
CA LEU A 854 -1.16 -6.81 -44.01
C LEU A 854 -1.84 -7.33 -45.27
N SER A 855 -2.82 -6.56 -45.77
CA SER A 855 -3.47 -6.89 -47.04
C SER A 855 -2.49 -6.79 -48.21
N VAL A 856 -2.54 -7.76 -49.13
CA VAL A 856 -1.64 -7.81 -50.29
C VAL A 856 -1.77 -6.54 -51.15
N ASN A 857 -2.97 -5.97 -51.27
CA ASN A 857 -3.20 -4.74 -52.01
C ASN A 857 -2.47 -3.54 -51.39
N LEU A 858 -2.42 -3.46 -50.04
CA LEU A 858 -1.67 -2.43 -49.34
C LEU A 858 -0.16 -2.61 -49.55
N LEU A 859 0.33 -3.84 -49.48
CA LEU A 859 1.74 -4.16 -49.75
C LEU A 859 2.16 -3.80 -51.18
N VAL A 860 1.31 -4.04 -52.18
CA VAL A 860 1.57 -3.62 -53.56
C VAL A 860 1.66 -2.10 -53.65
N LYS A 861 0.71 -1.35 -53.06
CA LYS A 861 0.76 0.12 -53.03
C LYS A 861 2.04 0.62 -52.37
N PHE A 862 2.43 0.03 -51.25
CA PHE A 862 3.67 0.32 -50.56
C PHE A 862 4.91 0.06 -51.43
N CYS A 863 5.04 -1.14 -52.00
CA CYS A 863 6.19 -1.51 -52.83
C CYS A 863 6.31 -0.58 -54.03
N SER A 864 5.22 -0.39 -54.78
CA SER A 864 5.20 0.43 -55.99
C SER A 864 5.49 1.89 -55.68
N GLY A 865 4.96 2.41 -54.56
CA GLY A 865 5.19 3.77 -54.09
C GLY A 865 6.64 4.01 -53.66
N TRP A 866 7.20 3.12 -52.84
CA TRP A 866 8.60 3.21 -52.38
C TRP A 866 9.59 3.11 -53.55
N LEU A 867 9.33 2.19 -54.50
CA LEU A 867 10.15 2.02 -55.71
C LEU A 867 10.13 3.26 -56.61
N SER A 868 8.96 3.91 -56.73
CA SER A 868 8.76 5.10 -57.56
C SER A 868 9.33 6.37 -56.92
N ALA A 869 9.34 6.46 -55.59
CA ALA A 869 9.75 7.67 -54.86
C ALA A 869 11.27 7.87 -54.83
N SER A 870 12.06 6.82 -54.51
CA SER A 870 13.53 6.90 -54.39
C SER A 870 14.25 5.54 -54.30
N GLY A 871 13.53 4.44 -54.09
CA GLY A 871 14.13 3.15 -53.69
C GLY A 871 14.51 2.19 -54.82
N GLY A 872 14.03 2.40 -56.05
CA GLY A 872 14.19 1.43 -57.15
C GLY A 872 15.63 1.17 -57.63
N GLU A 873 16.58 2.04 -57.28
CA GLU A 873 17.99 1.93 -57.69
C GLU A 873 18.92 1.32 -56.63
N ARG A 874 18.43 1.14 -55.40
CA ARG A 874 19.21 0.56 -54.31
C ARG A 874 18.70 -0.84 -54.01
N LYS A 875 19.62 -1.81 -53.89
CA LYS A 875 19.26 -3.13 -53.36
C LYS A 875 18.99 -3.02 -51.86
N GLN A 876 17.76 -3.34 -51.47
CA GLN A 876 17.37 -3.57 -50.09
C GLN A 876 16.70 -4.94 -49.96
N GLU A 877 17.23 -5.78 -49.05
CA GLU A 877 16.86 -7.20 -48.96
C GLU A 877 15.39 -7.42 -48.60
N LEU A 878 14.90 -6.71 -47.58
CA LEU A 878 13.48 -6.78 -47.19
C LEU A 878 12.55 -6.41 -48.35
N MET A 879 12.89 -5.38 -49.13
CA MET A 879 12.11 -4.99 -50.30
C MET A 879 12.11 -6.04 -51.40
N VAL A 880 13.22 -6.76 -51.60
CA VAL A 880 13.27 -7.90 -52.54
C VAL A 880 12.35 -9.02 -52.07
N HIS A 881 12.38 -9.34 -50.77
CA HIS A 881 11.48 -10.34 -50.17
C HIS A 881 10.00 -9.93 -50.27
N LEU A 882 9.67 -8.67 -49.98
CA LEU A 882 8.31 -8.13 -50.08
C LEU A 882 7.78 -8.16 -51.52
N CYS A 883 8.57 -7.69 -52.48
CA CYS A 883 8.24 -7.73 -53.91
C CYS A 883 8.02 -9.17 -54.39
N TYR A 884 8.86 -10.11 -53.95
CA TYR A 884 8.72 -11.53 -54.28
C TYR A 884 7.48 -12.16 -53.62
N TYR A 885 7.16 -11.76 -52.39
CA TYR A 885 5.98 -12.22 -51.67
C TYR A 885 4.67 -11.79 -52.35
N VAL A 886 4.55 -10.52 -52.75
CA VAL A 886 3.35 -10.05 -53.49
C VAL A 886 3.29 -10.66 -54.90
N PHE A 887 4.44 -10.87 -55.54
CA PHE A 887 4.54 -11.58 -56.82
C PHE A 887 3.98 -13.00 -56.73
N ASN A 888 4.36 -13.78 -55.71
CA ASN A 888 3.87 -15.14 -55.50
C ASN A 888 2.35 -15.23 -55.27
N ARG A 889 1.72 -14.13 -54.87
CA ARG A 889 0.26 -14.01 -54.73
C ARG A 889 -0.43 -13.43 -55.97
N ASN A 890 0.27 -13.38 -57.11
CA ASN A 890 -0.21 -12.84 -58.38
C ASN A 890 -0.68 -11.37 -58.29
N LYS A 891 -0.03 -10.57 -57.44
CA LYS A 891 -0.33 -9.14 -57.25
C LYS A 891 0.97 -8.36 -57.42
N TYR A 892 1.22 -7.85 -58.62
CA TYR A 892 2.44 -7.12 -58.98
C TYR A 892 2.16 -6.14 -60.12
N ASP A 893 3.02 -5.14 -60.26
CA ASP A 893 3.00 -4.15 -61.34
C ASP A 893 4.37 -4.07 -62.02
N GLU A 894 4.51 -3.16 -62.98
CA GLU A 894 5.74 -2.96 -63.75
C GLU A 894 6.94 -2.60 -62.86
N ALA A 895 6.73 -1.75 -61.84
CA ALA A 895 7.80 -1.30 -60.94
C ALA A 895 8.35 -2.46 -60.10
N ILE A 896 7.46 -3.29 -59.54
CA ILE A 896 7.83 -4.48 -58.77
C ILE A 896 8.61 -5.47 -59.66
N LEU A 897 8.17 -5.70 -60.89
CA LEU A 897 8.85 -6.61 -61.82
C LEU A 897 10.24 -6.10 -62.21
N LYS A 898 10.38 -4.80 -62.52
CA LYS A 898 11.68 -4.16 -62.79
C LYS A 898 12.66 -4.36 -61.63
N TYR A 899 12.19 -4.18 -60.40
CA TYR A 899 13.02 -4.34 -59.21
C TYR A 899 13.43 -5.82 -58.98
N LEU A 900 12.51 -6.76 -59.17
CA LEU A 900 12.82 -8.20 -59.07
C LEU A 900 13.80 -8.65 -60.14
N VAL A 901 13.61 -8.24 -61.41
CA VAL A 901 14.56 -8.53 -62.50
C VAL A 901 15.97 -8.09 -62.12
N ARG A 902 16.09 -6.86 -61.57
CA ARG A 902 17.38 -6.30 -61.20
C ARG A 902 18.04 -6.98 -60.01
N TYR A 903 17.30 -7.29 -58.94
CA TYR A 903 17.91 -7.66 -57.65
C TYR A 903 17.57 -9.05 -57.11
N PHE A 904 16.52 -9.71 -57.59
CA PHE A 904 16.11 -11.02 -57.07
C PHE A 904 17.10 -12.12 -57.47
N PHE A 905 17.61 -12.84 -56.48
CA PHE A 905 18.52 -13.96 -56.68
C PHE A 905 18.02 -15.13 -55.84
N GLY A 906 17.72 -16.26 -56.48
CA GLY A 906 17.09 -17.40 -55.82
C GLY A 906 17.02 -18.63 -56.73
N PRO A 907 16.11 -19.58 -56.43
CA PRO A 907 15.93 -20.79 -57.23
C PRO A 907 15.70 -20.53 -58.72
N THR A 908 16.28 -21.36 -59.59
CA THR A 908 16.22 -21.17 -61.06
C THR A 908 14.76 -21.13 -61.54
N LYS A 909 13.92 -22.01 -60.99
CA LYS A 909 12.49 -22.08 -61.28
C LYS A 909 11.72 -20.79 -60.93
N GLU A 910 12.07 -20.13 -59.82
CA GLU A 910 11.38 -18.90 -59.39
C GLU A 910 11.83 -17.69 -60.21
N MET A 911 13.14 -17.61 -60.52
CA MET A 911 13.66 -16.61 -61.45
C MET A 911 13.04 -16.74 -62.84
N PHE A 912 12.79 -17.96 -63.32
CA PHE A 912 12.08 -18.19 -64.58
C PHE A 912 10.62 -17.71 -64.54
N ARG A 913 9.91 -17.93 -63.42
CA ARG A 913 8.54 -17.39 -63.24
C ARG A 913 8.53 -15.86 -63.32
N ILE A 914 9.50 -15.20 -62.69
CA ILE A 914 9.65 -13.74 -62.74
C ILE A 914 9.95 -13.29 -64.18
N TRP A 915 10.87 -13.95 -64.88
CA TRP A 915 11.20 -13.65 -66.28
C TRP A 915 9.97 -13.73 -67.20
N LYS A 916 9.17 -14.80 -67.07
CA LYS A 916 7.94 -14.97 -67.87
C LYS A 916 6.93 -13.85 -67.62
N ALA A 917 6.75 -13.45 -66.36
CA ALA A 917 5.86 -12.36 -66.01
C ALA A 917 6.39 -11.00 -66.51
N ALA A 918 7.70 -10.74 -66.37
CA ALA A 918 8.35 -9.52 -66.82
C ALA A 918 8.26 -9.34 -68.35
N LYS A 919 8.44 -10.42 -69.14
CA LYS A 919 8.22 -10.40 -70.60
C LYS A 919 6.78 -10.05 -70.96
N GLY A 920 5.80 -10.57 -70.22
CA GLY A 920 4.39 -10.25 -70.42
C GLY A 920 4.02 -8.80 -70.10
N PHE A 921 4.86 -8.10 -69.32
CA PHE A 921 4.75 -6.68 -68.97
C PHE A 921 5.68 -5.79 -69.79
N GLU A 922 6.36 -6.33 -70.81
CA GLU A 922 7.32 -5.62 -71.66
C GLU A 922 8.48 -4.96 -70.88
N VAL A 923 8.83 -5.52 -69.72
CA VAL A 923 9.98 -5.09 -68.92
C VAL A 923 11.28 -5.64 -69.53
N ASP A 924 12.35 -4.84 -69.51
CA ASP A 924 13.68 -5.31 -69.92
C ASP A 924 14.19 -6.39 -68.96
N THR A 925 14.31 -7.62 -69.47
CA THR A 925 14.70 -8.82 -68.72
C THR A 925 16.16 -9.23 -68.93
N HIS A 926 16.94 -8.48 -69.71
CA HIS A 926 18.27 -8.91 -70.18
C HIS A 926 19.21 -9.34 -69.04
N MET A 927 19.26 -8.56 -67.95
CA MET A 927 20.07 -8.90 -66.76
C MET A 927 19.63 -10.20 -66.06
N LEU A 928 18.32 -10.47 -66.03
CA LEU A 928 17.77 -11.68 -65.43
C LEU A 928 18.02 -12.89 -66.35
N GLU A 929 18.00 -12.70 -67.67
CA GLU A 929 18.35 -13.73 -68.64
C GLU A 929 19.82 -14.16 -68.47
N GLU A 930 20.75 -13.21 -68.37
CA GLU A 930 22.17 -13.50 -68.09
C GLU A 930 22.32 -14.30 -66.78
N ARG A 931 21.67 -13.84 -65.70
CA ARG A 931 21.70 -14.50 -64.39
C ARG A 931 21.14 -15.92 -64.43
N LEU A 932 20.01 -16.13 -65.11
CA LEU A 932 19.38 -17.44 -65.30
C LEU A 932 20.31 -18.40 -66.04
N LEU A 933 20.89 -17.97 -67.16
CA LEU A 933 21.79 -18.81 -67.97
C LEU A 933 23.06 -19.17 -67.19
N VAL A 934 23.67 -18.22 -66.48
CA VAL A 934 24.84 -18.49 -65.62
C VAL A 934 24.51 -19.50 -64.53
N GLN A 935 23.35 -19.38 -63.87
CA GLN A 935 22.96 -20.30 -62.81
C GLN A 935 22.60 -21.70 -63.33
N MET A 936 21.91 -21.78 -64.48
CA MET A 936 21.62 -23.06 -65.16
C MET A 936 22.90 -23.81 -65.52
N LEU A 937 23.91 -23.13 -66.06
CA LEU A 937 25.22 -23.74 -66.33
C LEU A 937 25.97 -24.09 -65.05
N TYR A 938 25.87 -23.26 -64.02
CA TYR A 938 26.55 -23.52 -62.76
C TYR A 938 26.02 -24.78 -62.06
N THR A 939 24.70 -24.87 -61.93
CA THR A 939 24.03 -26.00 -61.26
C THR A 939 23.92 -27.24 -62.16
N GLU A 940 24.06 -27.07 -63.47
CA GLU A 940 23.66 -28.06 -64.48
C GLU A 940 22.22 -28.56 -64.29
N GLY A 941 21.40 -27.77 -63.59
CA GLY A 941 20.03 -28.06 -63.21
C GLY A 941 19.01 -27.20 -63.96
N TYR A 942 17.77 -27.69 -64.02
CA TYR A 942 16.59 -27.06 -64.64
C TYR A 942 16.77 -26.66 -66.12
N VAL A 943 16.51 -27.61 -67.01
CA VAL A 943 16.77 -27.51 -68.47
C VAL A 943 15.54 -27.09 -69.29
N GLN A 944 14.34 -27.15 -68.71
CA GLN A 944 13.09 -26.80 -69.42
C GLN A 944 13.06 -25.31 -69.80
N ASP A 945 12.74 -25.00 -71.05
CA ASP A 945 12.62 -23.65 -71.63
C ASP A 945 13.90 -22.77 -71.61
N SER A 946 15.05 -23.33 -71.22
CA SER A 946 16.38 -22.73 -71.29
C SER A 946 16.72 -22.11 -72.65
N PHE A 947 16.30 -22.77 -73.74
CA PHE A 947 16.45 -22.27 -75.11
C PHE A 947 15.73 -20.94 -75.34
N LEU A 948 14.52 -20.76 -74.78
CA LEU A 948 13.75 -19.53 -74.94
C LEU A 948 14.46 -18.35 -74.29
N ILE A 949 15.01 -18.56 -73.08
CA ILE A 949 15.79 -17.56 -72.35
C ILE A 949 17.06 -17.20 -73.13
N PHE A 950 17.78 -18.22 -73.61
CA PHE A 950 18.99 -18.03 -74.42
C PHE A 950 18.71 -17.27 -75.71
N LYS A 951 17.63 -17.60 -76.43
CA LYS A 951 17.23 -16.94 -77.68
C LYS A 951 16.94 -15.45 -77.46
N GLU A 952 16.30 -15.09 -76.36
CA GLU A 952 16.05 -13.68 -76.02
C GLU A 952 17.34 -12.95 -75.65
N TYR A 953 18.17 -13.55 -74.80
CA TYR A 953 19.48 -12.99 -74.43
C TYR A 953 20.40 -12.78 -75.65
N TYR A 954 20.40 -13.73 -76.59
CA TYR A 954 21.24 -13.72 -77.78
C TYR A 954 20.89 -12.61 -78.78
N LYS A 955 19.71 -11.98 -78.67
CA LYS A 955 19.37 -10.79 -79.49
C LYS A 955 20.31 -9.62 -79.18
N ASN A 956 20.71 -9.48 -77.92
CA ASN A 956 21.58 -8.40 -77.43
C ASN A 956 22.73 -8.99 -76.59
N VAL A 957 23.73 -9.58 -77.23
CA VAL A 957 24.84 -10.26 -76.52
C VAL A 957 25.73 -9.25 -75.76
N THR A 958 25.81 -9.38 -74.43
CA THR A 958 26.74 -8.60 -73.59
C THR A 958 27.96 -9.40 -73.16
N ASN A 959 27.82 -10.72 -72.98
CA ASN A 959 28.86 -11.62 -72.51
C ASN A 959 28.99 -12.82 -73.46
N ARG A 960 29.96 -12.75 -74.39
CA ARG A 960 30.24 -13.83 -75.37
C ARG A 960 30.75 -15.11 -74.72
N THR A 961 31.47 -15.03 -73.59
CA THR A 961 31.93 -16.21 -72.85
C THR A 961 30.76 -17.05 -72.35
N LEU A 962 29.68 -16.41 -71.91
CA LEU A 962 28.44 -17.09 -71.53
C LEU A 962 27.78 -17.80 -72.72
N VAL A 963 27.72 -17.13 -73.87
CA VAL A 963 27.18 -17.71 -75.12
C VAL A 963 27.96 -18.97 -75.49
N ARG A 964 29.30 -18.87 -75.51
CA ARG A 964 30.18 -20.00 -75.79
C ARG A 964 29.99 -21.13 -74.78
N ALA A 965 30.01 -20.83 -73.49
CA ALA A 965 29.80 -21.82 -72.43
C ALA A 965 28.45 -22.55 -72.57
N PHE A 966 27.38 -21.81 -72.90
CA PHE A 966 26.06 -22.39 -73.13
C PHE A 966 26.05 -23.33 -74.33
N LEU A 967 26.56 -22.88 -75.48
CA LEU A 967 26.58 -23.69 -76.70
C LEU A 967 27.46 -24.93 -76.53
N SER A 968 28.66 -24.79 -75.95
CA SER A 968 29.55 -25.92 -75.67
C SER A 968 28.92 -26.92 -74.71
N PHE A 969 28.21 -26.47 -73.67
CA PHE A 969 27.50 -27.34 -72.74
C PHE A 969 26.37 -28.12 -73.43
N TYR A 970 25.53 -27.47 -74.25
CA TYR A 970 24.46 -28.15 -74.99
C TYR A 970 25.00 -29.11 -76.06
N ALA A 971 26.09 -28.75 -76.74
CA ALA A 971 26.77 -29.63 -77.69
C ALA A 971 27.34 -30.87 -76.99
N TYR A 972 27.98 -30.69 -75.82
CA TYR A 972 28.48 -31.78 -75.00
C TYR A 972 27.34 -32.71 -74.53
N LYS A 973 26.26 -32.17 -73.98
CA LYS A 973 25.12 -32.98 -73.53
C LYS A 973 24.39 -33.67 -74.69
N TYR A 974 24.29 -33.04 -75.85
CA TYR A 974 23.74 -33.66 -77.07
C TYR A 974 24.61 -34.84 -77.55
N LEU A 975 25.93 -34.66 -77.62
CA LEU A 975 26.86 -35.65 -78.19
C LEU A 975 27.17 -36.81 -77.23
N ILE A 976 27.32 -36.52 -75.94
CA ILE A 976 27.81 -37.48 -74.93
C ILE A 976 26.67 -38.07 -74.08
N HIS A 977 25.61 -37.30 -73.83
CA HIS A 977 24.50 -37.68 -72.94
C HIS A 977 23.16 -37.82 -73.68
N ASP A 978 23.17 -37.86 -75.01
CA ASP A 978 22.00 -38.01 -75.89
C ASP A 978 20.83 -37.05 -75.58
N TRP A 979 21.12 -35.84 -75.09
CA TRP A 979 20.08 -34.85 -74.82
C TRP A 979 19.39 -34.40 -76.11
N VAL A 980 18.06 -34.34 -76.10
CA VAL A 980 17.30 -33.71 -77.19
C VAL A 980 17.37 -32.19 -77.03
N ILE A 981 18.09 -31.52 -77.94
CA ILE A 981 18.24 -30.06 -77.96
C ILE A 981 17.39 -29.41 -79.07
N ASN A 982 17.07 -28.13 -78.93
CA ASN A 982 16.31 -27.41 -79.95
C ASN A 982 17.13 -27.24 -81.25
N THR A 983 16.55 -27.61 -82.39
CA THR A 983 17.20 -27.54 -83.72
C THR A 983 17.67 -26.13 -84.12
N GLU A 984 17.06 -25.07 -83.58
CA GLU A 984 17.50 -23.68 -83.82
C GLU A 984 18.87 -23.35 -83.20
N LEU A 985 19.40 -24.20 -82.30
CA LEU A 985 20.76 -24.02 -81.77
C LEU A 985 21.86 -24.32 -82.79
N PHE A 986 21.68 -25.27 -83.71
CA PHE A 986 22.73 -25.65 -84.67
C PHE A 986 23.15 -24.52 -85.61
N PRO A 987 22.22 -23.71 -86.19
CA PRO A 987 22.60 -22.52 -86.94
C PRO A 987 23.35 -21.49 -86.11
N ILE A 988 22.98 -21.31 -84.83
CA ILE A 988 23.64 -20.37 -83.91
C ILE A 988 25.06 -20.86 -83.59
N MET A 989 25.24 -22.16 -83.30
CA MET A 989 26.55 -22.78 -83.10
C MET A 989 27.47 -22.56 -84.31
N ARG A 990 26.95 -22.79 -85.53
CA ARG A 990 27.70 -22.52 -86.76
C ARG A 990 28.09 -21.04 -86.90
N ARG A 991 27.20 -20.11 -86.54
CA ARG A 991 27.45 -18.67 -86.60
C ARG A 991 28.55 -18.24 -85.63
N GLU A 992 28.51 -18.72 -84.39
CA GLU A 992 29.52 -18.38 -83.37
C GLU A 992 30.90 -18.98 -83.69
N ILE A 993 30.98 -20.21 -84.22
CA ILE A 993 32.25 -20.81 -84.67
C ILE A 993 32.89 -19.93 -85.77
N ASN A 994 32.09 -19.46 -86.74
CA ASN A 994 32.58 -18.56 -87.78
C ASN A 994 33.04 -17.20 -87.24
N TYR A 995 32.48 -16.72 -86.12
CA TYR A 995 32.97 -15.50 -85.46
C TYR A 995 34.31 -15.75 -84.76
N GLU A 996 34.50 -16.90 -84.11
CA GLU A 996 35.77 -17.27 -83.46
C GLU A 996 36.91 -17.48 -84.46
N GLU A 997 36.63 -18.05 -85.63
CA GLU A 997 37.61 -18.20 -86.71
C GLU A 997 38.04 -16.85 -87.33
N ASN A 998 37.21 -15.81 -87.20
CA ASN A 998 37.47 -14.45 -87.69
C ASN A 998 38.02 -13.49 -86.63
N ASP A 999 38.09 -13.87 -85.34
CA ASP A 999 38.67 -13.07 -84.24
C ASP A 999 40.22 -13.17 -84.18
N LEU A 1000 40.86 -13.65 -85.25
CA LEU A 1000 42.30 -13.51 -85.49
C LEU A 1000 42.60 -12.18 -86.24
N CYS A 1001 42.67 -11.07 -85.49
CA CYS A 1001 43.65 -9.99 -85.67
C CYS A 1001 43.59 -8.97 -84.53
#